data_AF-A0A7Z9BV97-F1
#
_entry.id   AF-A0A7Z9BV97-F1
#
_cell.length_a   1.000
_cell.length_b   1.000
_cell.length_c   1.000
_cell.angle_alpha   90.00
_cell.angle_beta   90.00
_cell.angle_gamma   90.00
#
_symmetry.space_group_name_H-M   'P 1'
#
loop_
_entity.id
_entity.type
_entity.pdbx_description
1 polymer ?
#
loop_
_entity_poly.entity_id
_entity_poly.type
_entity_poly.pdbx_seq_one_letter_code
_entity_poly.pdbx_strand_id
1 'polypeptide(L)'
;MSVNRRNFLLFLGASFTTVAVGSCRTASKSPLIDSSPSAPQKFSQSLPFKPIKGPLPNTSDFIQAETTELSLPVSSISLSEEQIKAYSQYQIVDDLVLPEGFIYDVIATWGDKVGNSRFGYNNDYVSFVATGENQGFLTVNFEYISSLIWLETYSQVIGKPLPLKKIQSLTQKPKINAFALPPKDLLRQEILKLCQEGLIDLGMGVISIQRQADGRWVRTYSEVDRRITGLSGWKDKHYLKATGPAVAIFRKKGQGYNDQLGEKIIGTFSNCAGGTTPWGTVLSAEENFQSYVPEAVYPDGSAYEPGKTPFILEKMEGLGNVFGLAGNKYGWIVEVDPANPQDYGTKHTGLGRYRHEAVGIRVEAGQPLAFYSGCDRQSGHLYKFVSKGTVKNPQDKKNSQLLAEGILYAAQFNPDGTGRWIPLKADTVVNPDLPSIHAGGIISLPQRPDGGSFVAKTDQDIQRFKQRFKTLADLYSGNPEEQQGAILIDAHLAASAVGATCTARPEDTEVGLDGTLFIAFTSGTPDPQTGGPNLQIFKSPSEEKPYEYGWVMGLVEDGNVPQAMAFRWQMLATGGEVAQGGLGFSNPDNLAVDGAGNLWMVTDISTTKHNQPVAQGRLDENQQPLEGGDLLGVYGNNSVWFLPTSGDAAGQAFLFAIGPMECEMTGPFFTPDQKTLFISAQHPGEAHGTRQNMATATLQFALQTTEGEGFMQTRQVPVGSNWPGKQRNDPPKPSVVAIRRINSQPIVEKRNPV
;
A
#
# COMPACT_ATOMS: atom_id res chain seq x y z
N MET A 1 -44.15 24.03 -2.89
CA MET A 1 -45.03 23.05 -3.56
C MET A 1 -45.85 22.34 -2.52
N SER A 2 -47.17 22.51 -2.57
CA SER A 2 -48.16 21.98 -1.63
C SER A 2 -48.60 20.57 -2.03
N VAL A 3 -48.49 19.61 -1.12
CA VAL A 3 -48.95 18.22 -1.29
C VAL A 3 -50.42 18.12 -0.90
N ASN A 4 -51.24 17.49 -1.74
CA ASN A 4 -52.68 17.35 -1.53
C ASN A 4 -53.05 15.99 -0.89
N ARG A 5 -54.02 16.04 0.02
CA ARG A 5 -54.58 14.97 0.87
C ARG A 5 -55.71 14.24 0.15
N ARG A 6 -55.50 12.96 -0.16
CA ARG A 6 -56.51 11.88 -0.38
C ARG A 6 -55.68 10.64 -0.73
N ASN A 7 -55.37 9.71 0.18
CA ASN A 7 -56.32 8.80 0.82
C ASN A 7 -55.67 8.19 2.08
N PHE A 8 -55.72 8.95 3.17
CA PHE A 8 -55.52 8.44 4.52
C PHE A 8 -56.88 7.98 5.02
N LEU A 9 -57.08 6.67 5.12
CA LEU A 9 -58.01 5.92 5.99
C LEU A 9 -58.49 4.65 5.27
N LEU A 10 -57.91 3.51 5.65
CA LEU A 10 -58.64 2.27 5.94
C LEU A 10 -57.64 1.30 6.60
N PHE A 11 -57.46 1.54 7.89
CA PHE A 11 -56.83 0.63 8.85
C PHE A 11 -57.97 -0.08 9.59
N LEU A 12 -57.79 -1.38 9.86
CA LEU A 12 -58.58 -2.32 10.68
C LEU A 12 -59.61 -3.22 9.98
N GLY A 13 -59.38 -4.53 10.13
CA GLY A 13 -60.37 -5.60 9.94
C GLY A 13 -59.76 -6.97 9.69
N ALA A 14 -59.33 -7.66 10.75
CA ALA A 14 -58.80 -9.03 10.72
C ALA A 14 -59.92 -10.08 10.59
N SER A 15 -59.72 -11.17 9.82
CA SER A 15 -59.80 -12.59 10.27
C SER A 15 -59.74 -13.64 9.13
N PHE A 16 -58.90 -14.65 9.37
CA PHE A 16 -58.75 -16.03 8.84
C PHE A 16 -59.54 -16.51 7.60
N THR A 17 -58.83 -17.03 6.59
CA THR A 17 -58.70 -18.49 6.30
C THR A 17 -57.72 -18.78 5.15
N THR A 18 -56.96 -19.86 5.32
CA THR A 18 -55.96 -20.48 4.45
C THR A 18 -56.50 -21.02 3.13
N VAL A 19 -55.81 -20.76 2.01
CA VAL A 19 -55.40 -21.75 0.99
C VAL A 19 -54.12 -21.25 0.31
N ALA A 20 -53.15 -22.15 0.19
CA ALA A 20 -51.81 -21.93 -0.37
C ALA A 20 -51.80 -22.00 -1.90
N VAL A 21 -51.09 -21.09 -2.58
CA VAL A 21 -50.39 -21.34 -3.86
C VAL A 21 -49.23 -20.35 -4.06
N GLY A 22 -48.01 -20.87 -4.17
CA GLY A 22 -47.04 -20.58 -5.25
C GLY A 22 -46.42 -19.19 -5.43
N SER A 23 -45.21 -19.04 -4.88
CA SER A 23 -43.99 -18.46 -5.48
C SER A 23 -44.07 -17.32 -6.51
N CYS A 24 -43.50 -16.17 -6.12
CA CYS A 24 -42.59 -15.36 -6.97
C CYS A 24 -41.61 -14.59 -6.06
N ARG A 25 -40.49 -15.23 -5.71
CA ARG A 25 -39.27 -14.58 -5.20
C ARG A 25 -38.25 -14.63 -6.32
N THR A 26 -37.97 -13.52 -6.98
CA THR A 26 -36.80 -13.38 -7.85
C THR A 26 -35.59 -13.07 -6.96
N ALA A 27 -35.05 -14.12 -6.35
CA ALA A 27 -33.67 -14.12 -5.90
C ALA A 27 -32.79 -14.28 -7.15
N SER A 28 -32.04 -13.24 -7.48
CA SER A 28 -30.85 -13.40 -8.31
C SER A 28 -29.93 -14.35 -7.54
N LYS A 29 -29.78 -15.57 -8.05
CA LYS A 29 -28.78 -16.52 -7.57
C LYS A 29 -27.42 -16.01 -8.04
N SER A 30 -26.54 -15.74 -7.09
CA SER A 30 -25.10 -15.69 -7.32
C SER A 30 -24.64 -17.01 -7.97
N PRO A 31 -23.61 -17.01 -8.83
CA PRO A 31 -22.96 -18.25 -9.19
C PRO A 31 -22.28 -18.79 -7.94
N LEU A 32 -22.73 -19.96 -7.48
CA LEU A 32 -21.92 -20.80 -6.62
C LEU A 32 -20.65 -21.12 -7.41
N ILE A 33 -19.48 -20.82 -6.85
CA ILE A 33 -18.21 -21.30 -7.36
C ILE A 33 -18.22 -22.82 -7.17
N ASP A 34 -18.51 -23.52 -8.25
CA ASP A 34 -18.39 -24.98 -8.32
C ASP A 34 -16.89 -25.29 -8.46
N SER A 35 -16.30 -25.87 -7.41
CA SER A 35 -14.89 -26.26 -7.34
C SER A 35 -14.63 -27.59 -8.08
N SER A 36 -15.15 -27.70 -9.30
CA SER A 36 -14.89 -28.80 -10.22
C SER A 36 -13.79 -28.36 -11.21
N PRO A 37 -12.82 -29.22 -11.60
CA PRO A 37 -11.86 -28.87 -12.64
C PRO A 37 -12.62 -28.66 -13.95
N SER A 38 -12.88 -27.40 -14.28
CA SER A 38 -13.59 -27.02 -15.49
C SER A 38 -12.60 -26.99 -16.66
N ALA A 39 -13.06 -27.48 -17.81
CA ALA A 39 -12.33 -27.43 -19.07
C ALA A 39 -11.77 -26.01 -19.36
N PRO A 40 -10.67 -25.87 -20.12
CA PRO A 40 -10.06 -24.57 -20.40
C PRO A 40 -11.12 -23.56 -20.87
N GLN A 41 -11.26 -22.48 -20.11
CA GLN A 41 -12.33 -21.51 -20.28
C GLN A 41 -12.05 -20.68 -21.53
N LYS A 42 -12.86 -20.84 -22.59
CA LYS A 42 -12.78 -19.99 -23.78
C LYS A 42 -13.44 -18.64 -23.47
N PHE A 43 -12.66 -17.57 -23.44
CA PHE A 43 -13.23 -16.23 -23.41
C PHE A 43 -13.73 -15.84 -24.79
N SER A 44 -14.96 -15.32 -24.89
CA SER A 44 -15.48 -14.82 -26.16
C SER A 44 -14.75 -13.55 -26.64
N GLN A 45 -14.06 -12.87 -25.73
CA GLN A 45 -13.31 -11.64 -25.98
C GLN A 45 -11.80 -11.86 -25.84
N SER A 46 -11.03 -11.35 -26.79
CA SER A 46 -9.57 -11.30 -26.72
C SER A 46 -9.12 -10.33 -25.61
N LEU A 47 -8.16 -10.75 -24.79
CA LEU A 47 -7.47 -9.86 -23.85
C LEU A 47 -6.74 -8.72 -24.59
N PRO A 48 -6.54 -7.55 -23.96
CA PRO A 48 -5.85 -6.42 -24.59
C PRO A 48 -4.38 -6.74 -24.92
N PHE A 49 -3.79 -7.70 -24.23
CA PHE A 49 -2.43 -8.18 -24.45
C PHE A 49 -2.37 -9.69 -24.21
N LYS A 50 -1.30 -10.33 -24.67
CA LYS A 50 -0.98 -11.71 -24.30
C LYS A 50 -0.27 -11.70 -22.94
N PRO A 51 -0.83 -12.28 -21.87
CA PRO A 51 -0.17 -12.33 -20.57
C PRO A 51 1.23 -12.93 -20.68
N ILE A 52 2.16 -12.43 -19.88
CA ILE A 52 3.51 -13.04 -19.83
C ILE A 52 3.46 -14.32 -19.02
N LYS A 53 4.31 -15.27 -19.40
CA LYS A 53 4.44 -16.53 -18.67
C LYS A 53 5.23 -16.31 -17.39
N GLY A 54 4.60 -16.55 -16.24
CA GLY A 54 5.24 -16.53 -14.92
C GLY A 54 5.92 -17.87 -14.57
N PRO A 55 6.54 -17.96 -13.37
CA PRO A 55 7.18 -19.19 -12.92
C PRO A 55 6.20 -20.28 -12.47
N LEU A 56 4.96 -19.90 -12.13
CA LEU A 56 3.90 -20.81 -11.70
C LEU A 56 3.00 -21.22 -12.88
N PRO A 57 2.55 -22.49 -12.93
CA PRO A 57 1.45 -22.88 -13.81
C PRO A 57 0.19 -22.06 -13.51
N ASN A 58 -0.37 -21.41 -14.53
CA ASN A 58 -1.62 -20.68 -14.45
C ASN A 58 -2.62 -21.23 -15.48
N THR A 59 -3.92 -21.20 -15.18
CA THR A 59 -4.97 -21.64 -16.09
C THR A 59 -5.03 -20.77 -17.35
N SER A 60 -4.70 -19.48 -17.24
CA SER A 60 -4.70 -18.53 -18.35
C SER A 60 -3.67 -18.84 -19.45
N ASP A 61 -2.59 -19.56 -19.13
CA ASP A 61 -1.54 -19.92 -20.09
C ASP A 61 -2.02 -20.91 -21.18
N PHE A 62 -3.09 -21.66 -20.91
CA PHE A 62 -3.66 -22.66 -21.81
C PHE A 62 -4.89 -22.16 -22.59
N ILE A 63 -5.44 -21.00 -22.22
CA ILE A 63 -6.64 -20.43 -22.85
C ILE A 63 -6.36 -19.94 -24.29
N GLN A 64 -5.10 -19.70 -24.67
CA GLN A 64 -4.74 -19.21 -26.01
C GLN A 64 -4.12 -20.26 -26.95
N ALA A 65 -3.78 -21.46 -26.47
CA ALA A 65 -3.15 -22.50 -27.30
C ALA A 65 -4.06 -23.04 -28.43
N GLU A 66 -5.37 -22.78 -28.39
CA GLU A 66 -6.32 -23.23 -29.40
C GLU A 66 -6.57 -22.22 -30.55
N THR A 67 -5.85 -21.09 -30.61
CA THR A 67 -6.05 -20.07 -31.67
C THR A 67 -5.12 -20.20 -32.88
N THR A 68 -4.14 -21.10 -32.85
CA THR A 68 -3.40 -21.50 -34.06
C THR A 68 -4.13 -22.66 -34.73
N GLU A 69 -4.43 -22.55 -36.03
CA GLU A 69 -5.07 -23.58 -36.88
C GLU A 69 -4.26 -24.88 -37.03
N LEU A 70 -3.91 -25.52 -35.93
CA LEU A 70 -3.57 -26.93 -35.88
C LEU A 70 -4.35 -27.55 -34.74
N SER A 71 -5.54 -28.06 -35.09
CA SER A 71 -6.21 -29.09 -34.33
C SER A 71 -5.29 -30.33 -34.30
N LEU A 72 -4.37 -30.37 -33.35
CA LEU A 72 -3.65 -31.59 -33.03
C LEU A 72 -4.62 -32.53 -32.30
N PRO A 73 -4.64 -33.82 -32.66
CA PRO A 73 -5.51 -34.77 -31.99
C PRO A 73 -5.12 -34.85 -30.51
N VAL A 74 -6.11 -34.73 -29.62
CA VAL A 74 -5.96 -35.01 -28.19
C VAL A 74 -5.64 -36.50 -28.03
N SER A 75 -4.36 -36.84 -28.09
CA SER A 75 -3.85 -38.18 -27.86
C SER A 75 -3.16 -38.25 -26.50
N SER A 76 -3.81 -38.92 -25.54
CA SER A 76 -3.26 -39.67 -24.40
C SER A 76 -2.28 -39.00 -23.40
N ILE A 77 -2.15 -37.67 -23.37
CA ILE A 77 -1.32 -36.94 -22.39
C ILE A 77 -2.25 -36.13 -21.48
N SER A 78 -2.06 -36.18 -20.16
CA SER A 78 -2.88 -35.39 -19.21
C SER A 78 -2.48 -33.90 -19.25
N LEU A 79 -3.40 -32.98 -18.94
CA LEU A 79 -3.09 -31.54 -18.83
C LEU A 79 -1.92 -31.28 -17.87
N SER A 80 -1.84 -32.07 -16.79
CA SER A 80 -0.72 -32.03 -15.85
C SER A 80 0.63 -32.41 -16.50
N GLU A 81 0.70 -33.43 -17.36
CA GLU A 81 1.95 -33.78 -18.07
C GLU A 81 2.45 -32.64 -18.98
N GLU A 82 1.54 -31.97 -19.70
CA GLU A 82 1.89 -30.82 -20.53
C GLU A 82 2.35 -29.62 -19.70
N GLN A 83 1.67 -29.35 -18.57
CA GLN A 83 2.07 -28.34 -17.61
C GLN A 83 3.46 -28.62 -17.04
N ILE A 84 3.71 -29.84 -16.57
CA ILE A 84 5.02 -30.22 -16.01
C ILE A 84 6.11 -30.01 -17.07
N LYS A 85 5.88 -30.45 -18.31
CA LYS A 85 6.83 -30.23 -19.40
C LYS A 85 7.07 -28.75 -19.65
N ALA A 86 6.02 -27.93 -19.69
CA ALA A 86 6.11 -26.50 -19.96
C ALA A 86 6.77 -25.71 -18.82
N TYR A 87 6.62 -26.12 -17.55
CA TYR A 87 7.11 -25.39 -16.38
C TYR A 87 8.31 -26.05 -15.70
N SER A 88 8.83 -27.18 -16.18
CA SER A 88 10.00 -27.85 -15.59
C SER A 88 11.29 -27.01 -15.59
N GLN A 89 11.37 -26.00 -16.47
CA GLN A 89 12.48 -25.05 -16.57
C GLN A 89 11.94 -23.63 -16.62
N TYR A 90 12.59 -22.72 -15.88
CA TYR A 90 12.27 -21.30 -15.92
C TYR A 90 13.53 -20.45 -15.75
N GLN A 91 13.53 -19.24 -16.31
CA GLN A 91 14.63 -18.30 -16.15
C GLN A 91 14.10 -17.02 -15.53
N ILE A 92 14.66 -16.64 -14.39
CA ILE A 92 14.42 -15.34 -13.79
C ILE A 92 15.31 -14.31 -14.51
N VAL A 93 14.74 -13.14 -14.75
CA VAL A 93 15.39 -12.05 -15.48
C VAL A 93 15.57 -10.86 -14.53
N ASP A 94 16.78 -10.31 -14.49
CA ASP A 94 17.07 -9.05 -13.78
C ASP A 94 16.74 -7.86 -14.68
N ASP A 95 15.46 -7.74 -15.04
CA ASP A 95 14.91 -6.69 -15.88
C ASP A 95 13.39 -6.58 -15.69
N LEU A 96 12.80 -5.47 -16.15
CA LEU A 96 11.35 -5.35 -16.29
C LEU A 96 10.89 -6.14 -17.53
N VAL A 97 10.27 -7.29 -17.30
CA VAL A 97 9.72 -8.16 -18.35
C VAL A 97 8.31 -7.72 -18.70
N LEU A 98 8.04 -7.50 -19.98
CA LEU A 98 6.75 -6.99 -20.49
C LEU A 98 6.16 -7.92 -21.55
N PRO A 99 4.86 -7.80 -21.87
CA PRO A 99 4.24 -8.52 -22.97
C PRO A 99 4.82 -8.08 -24.32
N GLU A 100 4.70 -8.97 -25.31
CA GLU A 100 5.02 -8.61 -26.69
C GLU A 100 4.21 -7.38 -27.14
N GLY A 101 4.86 -6.45 -27.85
CA GLY A 101 4.25 -5.19 -28.30
C GLY A 101 4.34 -4.04 -27.30
N PHE A 102 4.92 -4.26 -26.12
CA PHE A 102 5.20 -3.22 -25.12
C PHE A 102 6.70 -2.93 -24.99
N ILE A 103 7.00 -1.73 -24.53
CA ILE A 103 8.34 -1.24 -24.25
C ILE A 103 8.28 -0.30 -23.04
N TYR A 104 9.40 -0.14 -22.34
CA TYR A 104 9.54 0.86 -21.29
C TYR A 104 10.72 1.80 -21.55
N ASP A 105 10.61 3.01 -21.01
CA ASP A 105 11.68 4.01 -20.96
C ASP A 105 11.95 4.40 -19.50
N VAL A 106 13.22 4.48 -19.08
CA VAL A 106 13.59 4.97 -17.74
C VAL A 106 13.49 6.50 -17.72
N ILE A 107 12.72 7.04 -16.78
CA ILE A 107 12.44 8.48 -16.69
C ILE A 107 13.39 9.19 -15.73
N ALA A 108 13.62 8.59 -14.57
CA ALA A 108 14.52 9.09 -13.54
C ALA A 108 14.99 7.94 -12.65
N THR A 109 16.21 8.03 -12.15
CA THR A 109 16.85 7.03 -11.29
C THR A 109 17.51 7.70 -10.08
N TRP A 110 17.67 6.97 -8.98
CA TRP A 110 18.34 7.47 -7.78
C TRP A 110 19.66 8.16 -8.11
N GLY A 111 19.85 9.36 -7.53
CA GLY A 111 21.02 10.20 -7.75
C GLY A 111 20.90 11.21 -8.89
N ASP A 112 19.94 11.07 -9.81
CA ASP A 112 19.70 12.06 -10.87
C ASP A 112 19.41 13.44 -10.30
N LYS A 113 19.81 14.52 -10.99
CA LYS A 113 19.55 15.87 -10.50
C LYS A 113 18.05 16.19 -10.43
N VAL A 114 17.60 16.77 -9.31
CA VAL A 114 16.25 17.33 -9.13
C VAL A 114 16.38 18.67 -8.41
N GLY A 115 16.22 19.77 -9.16
CA GLY A 115 16.43 21.12 -8.64
C GLY A 115 17.85 21.32 -8.10
N ASN A 116 17.95 21.68 -6.81
CA ASN A 116 19.20 21.82 -6.06
C ASN A 116 19.59 20.55 -5.28
N SER A 117 18.87 19.45 -5.49
CA SER A 117 19.06 18.16 -4.82
C SER A 117 19.14 17.05 -5.89
N ARG A 118 18.79 15.83 -5.48
CA ARG A 118 18.77 14.63 -6.32
C ARG A 118 17.45 13.88 -6.23
N PHE A 119 17.19 13.00 -7.19
CA PHE A 119 16.16 11.98 -7.12
C PHE A 119 16.48 11.06 -5.93
N GLY A 120 15.49 10.84 -5.07
CA GLY A 120 15.65 10.12 -3.82
C GLY A 120 15.83 8.62 -4.01
N TYR A 121 15.90 7.91 -2.88
CA TYR A 121 16.10 6.46 -2.83
C TYR A 121 14.76 5.76 -2.60
N ASN A 122 14.62 4.52 -3.08
CA ASN A 122 13.41 3.71 -3.03
C ASN A 122 12.17 4.53 -3.43
N ASN A 123 12.12 4.89 -4.73
CA ASN A 123 10.97 5.60 -5.27
C ASN A 123 9.73 4.71 -5.22
N ASP A 124 8.66 5.26 -4.67
CA ASP A 124 7.40 4.56 -4.47
C ASP A 124 6.31 5.18 -5.37
N TYR A 125 5.19 5.65 -4.81
CA TYR A 125 4.07 6.27 -5.50
C TYR A 125 4.52 7.23 -6.59
N VAL A 126 3.88 7.11 -7.75
CA VAL A 126 4.03 8.04 -8.86
C VAL A 126 2.67 8.65 -9.16
N SER A 127 2.63 9.98 -9.28
CA SER A 127 1.46 10.73 -9.75
C SER A 127 1.83 11.57 -10.95
N PHE A 128 1.00 11.57 -11.99
CA PHE A 128 1.15 12.47 -13.13
C PHE A 128 0.05 13.55 -13.15
N VAL A 129 0.45 14.81 -12.98
CA VAL A 129 -0.42 15.98 -13.12
C VAL A 129 -0.11 16.66 -14.45
N ALA A 130 -1.04 16.52 -15.41
CA ALA A 130 -0.89 17.11 -16.74
C ALA A 130 -0.92 18.64 -16.70
N THR A 131 0.00 19.28 -17.43
CA THR A 131 -0.03 20.73 -17.70
C THR A 131 -0.36 21.04 -19.16
N GLY A 132 -0.44 20.00 -20.00
CA GLY A 132 -0.82 20.04 -21.41
C GLY A 132 -0.90 18.62 -21.98
N GLU A 133 -1.22 18.49 -23.28
CA GLU A 133 -1.47 17.19 -23.94
C GLU A 133 -0.28 16.21 -23.89
N ASN A 134 0.93 16.73 -23.83
CA ASN A 134 2.18 15.95 -23.88
C ASN A 134 3.19 16.41 -22.83
N GLN A 135 2.73 17.01 -21.72
CA GLN A 135 3.62 17.53 -20.68
C GLN A 135 2.92 17.60 -19.33
N GLY A 136 3.70 17.51 -18.27
CA GLY A 136 3.18 17.57 -16.92
C GLY A 136 4.28 17.44 -15.87
N PHE A 137 3.83 17.25 -14.64
CA PHE A 137 4.69 16.97 -13.50
C PHE A 137 4.50 15.52 -13.07
N LEU A 138 5.59 14.81 -12.85
CA LEU A 138 5.57 13.64 -11.99
C LEU A 138 5.88 14.07 -10.57
N THR A 139 5.03 13.69 -9.63
CA THR A 139 5.36 13.67 -8.21
C THR A 139 5.71 12.24 -7.83
N VAL A 140 6.84 12.05 -7.17
CA VAL A 140 7.38 10.74 -6.81
C VAL A 140 7.70 10.72 -5.32
N ASN A 141 7.23 9.69 -4.62
CA ASN A 141 7.56 9.44 -3.22
C ASN A 141 8.89 8.69 -3.08
N PHE A 142 9.55 8.83 -1.94
CA PHE A 142 10.81 8.17 -1.60
C PHE A 142 10.73 7.66 -0.17
N GLU A 143 10.65 6.35 -0.02
CA GLU A 143 10.08 5.74 1.17
C GLU A 143 11.12 5.51 2.27
N TYR A 144 12.10 4.63 2.03
CA TYR A 144 13.08 4.22 3.04
C TYR A 144 14.48 3.99 2.46
N ILE A 145 15.43 3.62 3.33
CA ILE A 145 16.80 3.26 2.95
C ILE A 145 16.99 1.75 3.11
N SER A 146 17.12 1.00 2.01
CA SER A 146 17.65 -0.37 2.03
C SER A 146 19.14 -0.34 2.40
N SER A 147 19.43 -0.42 3.71
CA SER A 147 20.73 -0.11 4.32
C SER A 147 21.94 -0.76 3.65
N LEU A 148 21.90 -2.07 3.37
CA LEU A 148 23.01 -2.81 2.77
C LEU A 148 23.44 -2.19 1.44
N ILE A 149 22.52 -2.14 0.49
CA ILE A 149 22.80 -1.69 -0.87
C ILE A 149 23.03 -0.17 -0.95
N TRP A 150 22.29 0.62 -0.16
CA TRP A 150 22.50 2.07 -0.12
C TRP A 150 23.91 2.39 0.39
N LEU A 151 24.34 1.79 1.51
CA LEU A 151 25.68 2.03 2.07
C LEU A 151 26.79 1.53 1.14
N GLU A 152 26.58 0.40 0.45
CA GLU A 152 27.52 -0.16 -0.53
C GLU A 152 27.75 0.80 -1.70
N THR A 153 26.66 1.28 -2.32
CA THR A 153 26.72 1.94 -3.63
C THR A 153 26.62 3.46 -3.57
N TYR A 154 26.28 4.05 -2.41
CA TYR A 154 26.11 5.51 -2.27
C TYR A 154 27.27 6.31 -2.84
N SER A 155 28.51 5.95 -2.51
CA SER A 155 29.68 6.72 -2.98
C SER A 155 29.86 6.66 -4.49
N GLN A 156 29.46 5.55 -5.12
CA GLN A 156 29.52 5.36 -6.57
C GLN A 156 28.40 6.13 -7.27
N VAL A 157 27.17 6.06 -6.75
CA VAL A 157 26.00 6.72 -7.36
C VAL A 157 26.02 8.23 -7.12
N ILE A 158 26.35 8.65 -5.90
CA ILE A 158 26.31 10.06 -5.49
C ILE A 158 27.63 10.80 -5.72
N GLY A 159 28.75 10.08 -5.79
CA GLY A 159 30.08 10.71 -5.90
C GLY A 159 30.56 11.36 -4.60
N LYS A 160 29.99 11.00 -3.44
CA LYS A 160 30.33 11.54 -2.12
C LYS A 160 30.56 10.42 -1.10
N PRO A 161 31.65 10.45 -0.30
CA PRO A 161 31.88 9.44 0.72
C PRO A 161 30.99 9.64 1.96
N LEU A 162 30.61 8.54 2.60
CA LEU A 162 29.91 8.51 3.89
C LEU A 162 30.89 8.38 5.07
N PRO A 163 30.58 8.91 6.27
CA PRO A 163 31.48 8.89 7.43
C PRO A 163 31.52 7.55 8.20
N LEU A 164 31.24 6.41 7.54
CA LEU A 164 31.01 5.10 8.18
C LEU A 164 32.19 4.64 9.05
N LYS A 165 33.41 4.64 8.48
CA LYS A 165 34.63 4.25 9.19
C LYS A 165 34.86 5.13 10.42
N LYS A 166 34.52 6.41 10.34
CA LYS A 166 34.70 7.34 11.45
C LYS A 166 33.71 7.03 12.57
N ILE A 167 32.43 6.81 12.26
CA ILE A 167 31.41 6.40 13.24
C ILE A 167 31.82 5.10 13.92
N GLN A 168 32.18 4.07 13.16
CA GLN A 168 32.60 2.76 13.67
C GLN A 168 33.86 2.84 14.55
N SER A 169 34.78 3.78 14.26
CA SER A 169 35.96 3.99 15.12
C SER A 169 35.64 4.67 16.46
N LEU A 170 34.52 5.41 16.54
CA LEU A 170 34.12 6.17 17.72
C LEU A 170 33.19 5.39 18.65
N THR A 171 32.54 4.34 18.16
CA THR A 171 31.61 3.52 18.96
C THR A 171 31.40 2.14 18.34
N GLN A 172 31.15 1.17 19.20
CA GLN A 172 30.71 -0.19 18.85
C GLN A 172 29.28 -0.46 19.33
N LYS A 173 28.60 0.55 19.89
CA LYS A 173 27.23 0.40 20.37
C LYS A 173 26.26 0.28 19.19
N PRO A 174 25.40 -0.75 19.15
CA PRO A 174 24.46 -0.95 18.04
C PRO A 174 23.31 0.08 18.04
N LYS A 175 23.00 0.67 19.19
CA LYS A 175 21.96 1.70 19.36
C LYS A 175 22.55 2.94 20.03
N ILE A 176 22.32 4.11 19.44
CA ILE A 176 22.91 5.37 19.92
C ILE A 176 21.82 6.43 20.03
N ASN A 177 21.59 6.93 21.24
CA ASN A 177 20.80 8.14 21.44
C ASN A 177 21.68 9.37 21.13
N ALA A 178 21.87 9.66 19.84
CA ALA A 178 22.70 10.75 19.36
C ALA A 178 22.16 12.14 19.77
N PHE A 179 20.85 12.26 19.97
CA PHE A 179 20.21 13.48 20.49
C PHE A 179 20.78 13.91 21.85
N ALA A 180 21.01 12.94 22.75
CA ALA A 180 21.48 13.18 24.11
C ALA A 180 22.99 13.48 24.20
N LEU A 181 23.75 13.22 23.13
CA LEU A 181 25.17 13.56 23.10
C LEU A 181 25.36 15.08 23.03
N PRO A 182 26.43 15.66 23.63
CA PRO A 182 26.72 17.08 23.51
C PRO A 182 26.78 17.55 22.04
N PRO A 183 26.31 18.76 21.67
CA PRO A 183 26.34 19.22 20.27
C PRO A 183 27.72 19.24 19.60
N LYS A 184 28.79 19.38 20.39
CA LYS A 184 30.19 19.37 19.91
C LYS A 184 30.84 17.98 19.94
N ASP A 185 30.11 16.95 20.37
CA ASP A 185 30.60 15.58 20.39
C ASP A 185 30.88 15.08 18.96
N LEU A 186 32.04 14.46 18.75
CA LEU A 186 32.46 14.02 17.43
C LEU A 186 31.57 12.90 16.88
N LEU A 187 31.13 11.97 17.72
CA LEU A 187 30.24 10.89 17.28
C LEU A 187 28.88 11.47 16.83
N ARG A 188 28.33 12.42 17.60
CA ARG A 188 27.10 13.13 17.21
C ARG A 188 27.24 13.82 15.86
N GLN A 189 28.36 14.50 15.61
CA GLN A 189 28.58 15.22 14.34
C GLN A 189 28.67 14.29 13.14
N GLU A 190 29.32 13.13 13.28
CA GLU A 190 29.41 12.16 12.18
C GLU A 190 28.08 11.44 11.94
N ILE A 191 27.34 11.09 12.99
CA ILE A 191 25.96 10.57 12.86
C ILE A 191 25.07 11.62 12.17
N LEU A 192 25.15 12.88 12.57
CA LEU A 192 24.38 13.97 11.95
C LEU A 192 24.65 14.06 10.44
N LYS A 193 25.91 13.95 10.01
CA LYS A 193 26.26 13.97 8.57
C LYS A 193 25.67 12.77 7.84
N LEU A 194 25.75 11.58 8.42
CA LEU A 194 25.19 10.37 7.81
C LEU A 194 23.66 10.43 7.71
N CYS A 195 22.98 10.74 8.82
CA CYS A 195 21.52 10.87 8.83
C CYS A 195 21.04 12.00 7.92
N GLN A 196 21.84 13.05 7.73
CA GLN A 196 21.53 14.11 6.76
C GLN A 196 21.46 13.55 5.33
N GLU A 197 22.40 12.71 4.91
CA GLU A 197 22.34 12.12 3.57
C GLU A 197 21.17 11.16 3.43
N GLY A 198 20.90 10.32 4.44
CA GLY A 198 19.74 9.42 4.44
C GLY A 198 18.41 10.18 4.30
N LEU A 199 18.17 11.20 5.14
CA LEU A 199 16.92 11.97 5.08
C LEU A 199 16.80 12.89 3.85
N ILE A 200 17.91 13.21 3.15
CA ILE A 200 17.86 13.88 1.84
C ILE A 200 17.30 12.93 0.77
N ASP A 201 17.59 11.64 0.88
CA ASP A 201 17.13 10.64 -0.06
C ASP A 201 15.68 10.22 0.16
N LEU A 202 15.08 10.51 1.34
CA LEU A 202 13.65 10.28 1.62
C LEU A 202 12.79 11.53 1.35
N GLY A 203 11.47 11.35 1.28
CA GLY A 203 10.52 12.45 1.12
C GLY A 203 9.72 12.35 -0.18
N MET A 204 9.55 13.49 -0.85
CA MET A 204 8.90 13.59 -2.16
C MET A 204 9.79 14.33 -3.16
N GLY A 205 9.52 14.16 -4.45
CA GLY A 205 10.13 14.92 -5.54
C GLY A 205 9.10 15.31 -6.59
N VAL A 206 9.20 16.54 -7.09
CA VAL A 206 8.43 17.00 -8.24
C VAL A 206 9.39 17.17 -9.40
N ILE A 207 9.06 16.55 -10.53
CA ILE A 207 9.88 16.56 -11.73
C ILE A 207 9.03 16.87 -12.95
N SER A 208 9.57 17.66 -13.86
CA SER A 208 8.90 18.04 -15.10
C SER A 208 9.27 17.09 -16.24
N ILE A 209 8.26 16.65 -16.98
CA ILE A 209 8.41 15.72 -18.11
C ILE A 209 7.59 16.16 -19.32
N GLN A 210 8.02 15.72 -20.49
CA GLN A 210 7.28 15.88 -21.74
C GLN A 210 7.38 14.63 -22.61
N ARG A 211 6.34 14.36 -23.39
CA ARG A 211 6.30 13.28 -24.37
C ARG A 211 6.83 13.79 -25.72
N GLN A 212 7.79 13.07 -26.28
CA GLN A 212 8.37 13.31 -27.59
C GLN A 212 7.46 12.75 -28.71
N ALA A 213 7.74 13.13 -29.96
CA ALA A 213 6.97 12.70 -31.12
C ALA A 213 7.01 11.17 -31.37
N ASP A 214 8.05 10.50 -30.88
CA ASP A 214 8.19 9.03 -30.91
C ASP A 214 7.47 8.33 -29.75
N GLY A 215 6.74 9.09 -28.92
CA GLY A 215 5.98 8.58 -27.77
C GLY A 215 6.79 8.44 -26.48
N ARG A 216 8.12 8.67 -26.49
CA ARG A 216 8.95 8.58 -25.28
C ARG A 216 8.71 9.77 -24.36
N TRP A 217 8.59 9.52 -23.06
CA TRP A 217 8.60 10.57 -22.04
C TRP A 217 10.04 10.88 -21.63
N VAL A 218 10.36 12.17 -21.51
CA VAL A 218 11.70 12.64 -21.12
C VAL A 218 11.59 13.75 -20.08
N ARG A 219 12.60 13.85 -19.20
CA ARG A 219 12.77 14.96 -18.27
C ARG A 219 12.99 16.27 -19.04
N THR A 220 12.40 17.36 -18.55
CA THR A 220 12.65 18.71 -19.08
C THR A 220 13.56 19.55 -18.18
N TYR A 221 13.82 19.09 -16.94
CA TYR A 221 14.70 19.76 -15.96
C TYR A 221 14.33 21.22 -15.72
N SER A 222 13.04 21.53 -15.67
CA SER A 222 12.57 22.91 -15.46
C SER A 222 12.85 23.41 -14.05
N GLU A 223 12.70 24.72 -13.84
CA GLU A 223 12.94 25.38 -12.55
C GLU A 223 11.95 24.95 -11.45
N VAL A 224 10.83 24.29 -11.79
CA VAL A 224 9.89 23.76 -10.80
C VAL A 224 10.35 22.44 -10.18
N ASP A 225 11.33 21.77 -10.79
CA ASP A 225 11.90 20.52 -10.29
C ASP A 225 12.46 20.76 -8.88
N ARG A 226 11.94 20.03 -7.90
CA ARG A 226 12.33 20.24 -6.49
C ARG A 226 12.17 18.98 -5.67
N ARG A 227 12.87 18.94 -4.54
CA ARG A 227 12.71 17.91 -3.50
C ARG A 227 12.06 18.50 -2.26
N ILE A 228 11.15 17.74 -1.68
CA ILE A 228 10.62 17.94 -0.33
C ILE A 228 11.18 16.79 0.50
N THR A 229 12.35 17.00 1.09
CA THR A 229 13.09 15.94 1.79
C THR A 229 12.63 15.77 3.24
N GLY A 230 13.12 14.73 3.90
CA GLY A 230 13.03 14.54 5.36
C GLY A 230 13.67 15.65 6.20
N LEU A 231 14.28 16.66 5.58
CA LEU A 231 14.91 17.81 6.24
C LEU A 231 14.41 19.17 5.77
N SER A 232 13.39 19.23 4.90
CA SER A 232 12.76 20.50 4.50
C SER A 232 12.33 21.29 5.74
N GLY A 233 12.70 22.56 5.84
CA GLY A 233 12.44 23.40 7.01
C GLY A 233 13.55 23.40 8.06
N TRP A 234 14.49 22.44 8.07
CA TRP A 234 15.55 22.40 9.08
C TRP A 234 16.52 23.59 8.99
N LYS A 235 17.00 23.90 7.78
CA LYS A 235 17.97 24.99 7.53
C LYS A 235 17.47 26.04 6.55
N ASP A 236 16.63 25.65 5.60
CA ASP A 236 16.11 26.51 4.53
C ASP A 236 14.81 27.23 4.89
N LYS A 237 14.21 26.90 6.05
CA LYS A 237 12.93 27.43 6.55
C LYS A 237 11.72 27.09 5.68
N HIS A 238 11.84 26.13 4.76
CA HIS A 238 10.71 25.56 4.01
C HIS A 238 9.97 24.51 4.86
N TYR A 239 9.44 24.95 6.00
CA TYR A 239 8.67 24.09 6.89
C TYR A 239 7.40 23.59 6.21
N LEU A 240 7.06 22.33 6.46
CA LEU A 240 5.73 21.82 6.15
C LEU A 240 4.71 22.46 7.09
N LYS A 241 3.49 22.64 6.57
CA LYS A 241 2.33 23.13 7.32
C LYS A 241 1.54 21.98 7.89
N ALA A 242 0.62 22.28 8.79
CA ALA A 242 -0.38 21.33 9.26
C ALA A 242 -1.76 21.99 9.36
N THR A 243 -2.82 21.20 9.13
CA THR A 243 -4.22 21.60 9.31
C THR A 243 -4.95 20.55 10.14
N GLY A 244 -6.08 20.94 10.74
CA GLY A 244 -6.92 20.02 11.52
C GLY A 244 -6.59 19.98 13.02
N PRO A 245 -7.27 19.11 13.79
CA PRO A 245 -7.30 19.21 15.26
C PRO A 245 -5.96 18.98 15.97
N ALA A 246 -5.04 18.20 15.39
CA ALA A 246 -3.76 17.89 16.06
C ALA A 246 -2.81 19.09 16.10
N VAL A 247 -3.08 20.16 15.34
CA VAL A 247 -2.34 21.43 15.42
C VAL A 247 -2.39 22.03 16.83
N ALA A 248 -3.51 21.85 17.56
CA ALA A 248 -3.60 22.26 18.96
C ALA A 248 -2.55 21.57 19.85
N ILE A 249 -2.26 20.30 19.56
CA ILE A 249 -1.26 19.51 20.30
C ILE A 249 0.16 19.95 19.94
N PHE A 250 0.42 20.29 18.68
CA PHE A 250 1.76 20.75 18.27
C PHE A 250 2.15 22.09 18.90
N ARG A 251 1.18 22.93 19.26
CA ARG A 251 1.41 24.24 19.86
C ARG A 251 1.47 24.21 21.39
N LYS A 252 0.93 23.18 22.04
CA LYS A 252 0.81 23.14 23.50
C LYS A 252 2.09 22.69 24.19
N LYS A 253 2.19 22.99 25.49
CA LYS A 253 3.17 22.37 26.39
C LYS A 253 2.52 21.14 27.05
N GLY A 254 2.66 20.00 26.39
CA GLY A 254 2.08 18.73 26.86
C GLY A 254 2.92 18.01 27.91
N GLN A 255 2.56 16.76 28.18
CA GLN A 255 3.24 15.87 29.12
C GLN A 255 4.64 15.43 28.64
N GLY A 256 4.80 15.30 27.32
CA GLY A 256 5.98 14.76 26.68
C GLY A 256 6.93 15.81 26.06
N TYR A 257 7.69 15.35 25.08
CA TYR A 257 8.72 16.11 24.40
C TYR A 257 8.12 17.27 23.57
N ASN A 258 8.78 18.43 23.63
CA ASN A 258 8.43 19.62 22.87
C ASN A 258 9.65 20.12 22.08
N ASP A 259 9.57 20.01 20.75
CA ASP A 259 10.62 20.39 19.79
C ASP A 259 10.81 21.91 19.63
N GLN A 260 10.00 22.72 20.29
CA GLN A 260 9.99 24.19 20.25
C GLN A 260 9.67 24.79 18.87
N LEU A 261 9.10 24.00 17.95
CA LEU A 261 8.72 24.48 16.61
C LEU A 261 7.24 24.88 16.51
N GLY A 262 6.44 24.59 17.54
CA GLY A 262 5.00 24.76 17.48
C GLY A 262 4.42 23.90 16.36
N GLU A 263 3.61 24.47 15.48
CA GLU A 263 3.02 23.75 14.33
C GLU A 263 3.96 23.55 13.13
N LYS A 264 5.15 24.17 13.14
CA LYS A 264 6.09 24.00 12.04
C LYS A 264 6.66 22.58 12.06
N ILE A 265 6.73 21.94 10.90
CA ILE A 265 7.20 20.56 10.76
C ILE A 265 8.44 20.54 9.86
N ILE A 266 9.45 19.80 10.29
CA ILE A 266 10.65 19.53 9.50
C ILE A 266 10.40 18.27 8.69
N GLY A 267 10.37 18.41 7.38
CA GLY A 267 10.37 17.31 6.42
C GLY A 267 9.18 16.34 6.49
N THR A 268 9.29 15.35 5.61
CA THR A 268 8.43 14.17 5.49
C THR A 268 9.32 13.00 5.02
N PHE A 269 9.01 11.80 5.47
CA PHE A 269 9.77 10.57 5.16
C PHE A 269 8.87 9.36 5.42
N SER A 270 9.33 8.16 5.02
CA SER A 270 8.45 6.99 4.93
C SER A 270 7.27 7.27 4.02
N ASN A 271 7.52 8.05 2.96
CA ASN A 271 6.51 8.37 1.96
C ASN A 271 6.34 7.12 1.10
N CYS A 272 5.33 6.32 1.39
CA CYS A 272 5.03 5.10 0.64
C CYS A 272 4.12 5.46 -0.54
N ALA A 273 2.88 4.99 -0.53
CA ALA A 273 1.94 5.20 -1.60
C ALA A 273 1.27 6.61 -1.54
N GLY A 274 0.13 6.80 -2.22
CA GLY A 274 -0.54 8.10 -2.22
C GLY A 274 -1.83 8.17 -3.03
N GLY A 275 -2.21 9.39 -3.42
CA GLY A 275 -3.38 9.66 -4.24
C GLY A 275 -3.24 10.96 -5.02
N THR A 276 -3.98 11.10 -6.12
CA THR A 276 -4.00 12.34 -6.92
C THR A 276 -5.38 12.97 -6.86
N THR A 277 -5.44 14.25 -6.48
CA THR A 277 -6.72 14.93 -6.35
C THR A 277 -7.23 15.42 -7.71
N PRO A 278 -8.55 15.49 -7.93
CA PRO A 278 -9.11 16.05 -9.16
C PRO A 278 -8.80 17.53 -9.39
N TRP A 279 -8.29 18.25 -8.38
CA TRP A 279 -7.86 19.65 -8.49
C TRP A 279 -6.35 19.82 -8.72
N GLY A 280 -5.63 18.71 -8.97
CA GLY A 280 -4.24 18.72 -9.43
C GLY A 280 -3.20 18.89 -8.32
N THR A 281 -3.53 18.48 -7.09
CA THR A 281 -2.55 18.26 -6.00
C THR A 281 -2.30 16.77 -5.82
N VAL A 282 -1.21 16.44 -5.13
CA VAL A 282 -0.80 15.06 -4.85
C VAL A 282 -0.77 14.85 -3.34
N LEU A 283 -1.37 13.75 -2.91
CA LEU A 283 -1.38 13.26 -1.54
C LEU A 283 -0.31 12.17 -1.41
N SER A 284 0.60 12.33 -0.47
CA SER A 284 1.62 11.34 -0.13
C SER A 284 1.39 10.80 1.28
N ALA A 285 1.58 9.50 1.45
CA ALA A 285 1.28 8.79 2.67
C ALA A 285 2.54 8.52 3.49
N GLU A 286 2.58 9.01 4.74
CA GLU A 286 3.64 8.62 5.68
C GLU A 286 3.27 7.31 6.38
N GLU A 287 4.04 6.26 6.10
CA GLU A 287 3.68 4.89 6.43
C GLU A 287 4.54 4.35 7.59
N ASN A 288 5.67 3.69 7.32
CA ASN A 288 6.59 3.15 8.33
C ASN A 288 7.47 4.21 9.05
N PHE A 289 6.89 5.37 9.43
CA PHE A 289 7.60 6.50 10.06
C PHE A 289 8.21 6.16 11.44
N GLN A 290 7.69 5.13 12.12
CA GLN A 290 8.21 4.67 13.42
C GLN A 290 9.66 4.18 13.35
N SER A 291 10.11 3.80 12.15
CA SER A 291 11.51 3.42 11.90
C SER A 291 12.48 4.57 12.14
N TYR A 292 12.00 5.83 12.10
CA TYR A 292 12.84 7.02 12.20
C TYR A 292 12.55 7.90 13.43
N VAL A 293 11.33 7.84 13.98
CA VAL A 293 10.88 8.64 15.13
C VAL A 293 9.98 7.83 16.08
N PRO A 294 9.81 8.24 17.35
CA PRO A 294 8.93 7.53 18.27
C PRO A 294 7.46 7.55 17.83
N GLU A 295 6.85 6.38 17.71
CA GLU A 295 5.45 6.27 17.30
C GLU A 295 4.48 6.63 18.44
N ALA A 296 4.77 6.10 19.63
CA ALA A 296 3.93 6.22 20.82
C ALA A 296 3.82 7.65 21.34
N VAL A 297 2.65 7.95 21.92
CA VAL A 297 2.31 9.25 22.50
C VAL A 297 1.71 9.13 23.89
N TYR A 298 1.75 10.22 24.64
CA TYR A 298 1.05 10.36 25.91
C TYR A 298 -0.47 10.55 25.71
N PRO A 299 -1.29 10.40 26.77
CA PRO A 299 -2.75 10.56 26.67
C PRO A 299 -3.21 11.95 26.19
N ASP A 300 -2.33 12.94 26.24
CA ASP A 300 -2.58 14.30 25.76
C ASP A 300 -2.11 14.51 24.31
N GLY A 301 -1.65 13.45 23.62
CA GLY A 301 -1.14 13.47 22.25
C GLY A 301 0.31 13.98 22.10
N SER A 302 0.98 14.36 23.20
CA SER A 302 2.36 14.82 23.13
C SER A 302 3.34 13.66 22.85
N ALA A 303 4.43 13.98 22.14
CA ALA A 303 5.39 12.98 21.69
C ALA A 303 6.24 12.42 22.82
N TYR A 304 6.71 11.18 22.64
CA TYR A 304 7.82 10.66 23.42
C TYR A 304 9.15 11.34 23.04
N GLU A 305 10.11 11.33 23.97
CA GLU A 305 11.47 11.83 23.75
C GLU A 305 12.17 11.12 22.57
N PRO A 306 12.94 11.82 21.72
CA PRO A 306 13.63 11.23 20.56
C PRO A 306 14.49 10.01 20.88
N GLY A 307 15.01 9.93 22.13
CA GLY A 307 15.79 8.79 22.61
C GLY A 307 15.05 7.44 22.66
N LYS A 308 13.72 7.42 22.50
CA LYS A 308 12.93 6.19 22.41
C LYS A 308 13.10 5.46 21.08
N THR A 309 13.53 6.16 20.04
CA THR A 309 13.93 5.58 18.74
C THR A 309 15.39 5.98 18.48
N PRO A 310 16.37 5.28 19.07
CA PRO A 310 17.79 5.60 18.89
C PRO A 310 18.26 5.31 17.46
N PHE A 311 19.34 5.96 17.04
CA PHE A 311 20.00 5.69 15.76
C PHE A 311 20.62 4.30 15.73
N ILE A 312 20.41 3.58 14.62
CA ILE A 312 20.96 2.23 14.36
C ILE A 312 21.64 2.23 13.00
N LEU A 313 22.98 2.17 12.98
CA LEU A 313 23.78 2.28 11.76
C LEU A 313 23.49 1.15 10.77
N GLU A 314 23.47 -0.09 11.24
CA GLU A 314 23.33 -1.28 10.38
C GLU A 314 22.01 -1.31 9.62
N LYS A 315 20.95 -0.73 10.20
CA LYS A 315 19.61 -0.69 9.61
C LYS A 315 19.27 0.64 8.96
N MET A 316 20.11 1.67 9.17
CA MET A 316 19.78 3.07 8.84
C MET A 316 18.46 3.54 9.47
N GLU A 317 18.11 3.01 10.64
CA GLU A 317 16.93 3.41 11.42
C GLU A 317 17.26 4.52 12.44
N GLY A 318 16.23 5.21 12.95
CA GLY A 318 16.35 6.26 13.95
C GLY A 318 17.01 7.54 13.43
N LEU A 319 16.92 7.80 12.12
CA LEU A 319 17.56 8.97 11.49
C LEU A 319 17.05 10.29 12.07
N GLY A 320 15.80 10.36 12.51
CA GLY A 320 15.21 11.53 13.16
C GLY A 320 15.76 11.81 14.57
N ASN A 321 16.44 10.84 15.21
CA ASN A 321 16.94 10.97 16.58
C ASN A 321 17.89 12.16 16.72
N VAL A 322 18.95 12.22 15.90
CA VAL A 322 20.02 13.23 16.04
C VAL A 322 19.53 14.68 15.83
N PHE A 323 18.42 14.83 15.11
CA PHE A 323 17.74 16.11 14.84
C PHE A 323 16.71 16.48 15.92
N GLY A 324 16.35 15.56 16.81
CA GLY A 324 15.31 15.78 17.82
C GLY A 324 13.91 15.90 17.21
N LEU A 325 13.58 15.11 16.19
CA LEU A 325 12.27 15.18 15.56
C LEU A 325 11.18 14.62 16.49
N ALA A 326 10.09 15.37 16.68
CA ALA A 326 8.95 14.94 17.49
C ALA A 326 8.05 13.97 16.71
N GLY A 327 7.94 12.73 17.19
CA GLY A 327 7.28 11.66 16.44
C GLY A 327 5.78 11.83 16.19
N ASN A 328 5.08 12.63 17.00
CA ASN A 328 3.66 12.94 16.79
C ASN A 328 3.40 13.83 15.56
N LYS A 329 4.44 14.37 14.93
CA LYS A 329 4.35 15.18 13.69
C LYS A 329 4.51 14.36 12.41
N TYR A 330 4.62 13.04 12.49
CA TYR A 330 4.76 12.12 11.34
C TYR A 330 3.72 11.01 11.39
N GLY A 331 3.46 10.38 10.24
CA GLY A 331 2.38 9.41 10.07
C GLY A 331 1.09 10.08 9.60
N TRP A 332 1.20 11.11 8.76
CA TRP A 332 0.07 11.85 8.23
C TRP A 332 0.10 11.83 6.70
N ILE A 333 -1.05 12.05 6.07
CA ILE A 333 -1.10 12.44 4.67
C ILE A 333 -0.53 13.84 4.46
N VAL A 334 0.37 13.97 3.49
CA VAL A 334 0.98 15.23 3.05
C VAL A 334 0.45 15.61 1.66
N GLU A 335 -0.23 16.75 1.55
CA GLU A 335 -0.67 17.30 0.26
C GLU A 335 0.35 18.29 -0.30
N VAL A 336 0.69 18.15 -1.58
CA VAL A 336 1.59 19.04 -2.33
C VAL A 336 0.94 19.46 -3.65
N ASP A 337 1.00 20.76 -3.97
CA ASP A 337 0.72 21.28 -5.30
C ASP A 337 1.99 21.25 -6.18
N PRO A 338 2.12 20.31 -7.14
CA PRO A 338 3.30 20.25 -7.99
C PRO A 338 3.49 21.51 -8.84
N ALA A 339 2.39 22.20 -9.19
CA ALA A 339 2.43 23.42 -10.01
C ALA A 339 2.86 24.67 -9.22
N ASN A 340 2.84 24.63 -7.88
CA ASN A 340 3.28 25.74 -7.04
C ASN A 340 4.70 25.46 -6.51
N PRO A 341 5.77 26.09 -7.05
CA PRO A 341 7.14 25.84 -6.62
C PRO A 341 7.44 26.28 -5.16
N GLN A 342 6.54 27.03 -4.53
CA GLN A 342 6.64 27.45 -3.14
C GLN A 342 5.85 26.55 -2.18
N ASP A 343 5.20 25.50 -2.68
CA ASP A 343 4.54 24.52 -1.85
C ASP A 343 5.47 23.35 -1.52
N TYR A 344 5.70 23.18 -0.22
CA TYR A 344 6.56 22.16 0.38
C TYR A 344 5.77 21.11 1.17
N GLY A 345 4.44 21.19 1.18
CA GLY A 345 3.60 20.17 1.79
C GLY A 345 2.77 20.68 2.97
N THR A 346 1.54 20.18 3.04
CA THR A 346 0.61 20.39 4.15
C THR A 346 0.18 19.04 4.72
N LYS A 347 0.42 18.81 6.01
CA LYS A 347 -0.07 17.61 6.71
C LYS A 347 -1.53 17.78 7.13
N HIS A 348 -2.41 16.88 6.72
CA HIS A 348 -3.85 16.95 7.03
C HIS A 348 -4.21 16.08 8.24
N THR A 349 -4.16 16.67 9.43
CA THR A 349 -4.32 15.89 10.66
C THR A 349 -5.75 15.43 10.92
N GLY A 350 -6.73 15.97 10.19
CA GLY A 350 -8.12 15.51 10.22
C GLY A 350 -8.29 14.07 9.71
N LEU A 351 -7.34 13.59 8.91
CA LEU A 351 -7.34 12.25 8.29
C LEU A 351 -6.83 11.15 9.25
N GLY A 352 -6.39 11.54 10.45
CA GLY A 352 -5.81 10.65 11.46
C GLY A 352 -4.32 10.39 11.26
N ARG A 353 -3.68 9.85 12.30
CA ARG A 353 -2.28 9.45 12.29
C ARG A 353 -2.14 7.96 12.47
N TYR A 354 -1.57 7.31 11.47
CA TYR A 354 -1.26 5.89 11.41
C TYR A 354 -0.27 5.62 10.27
N ARG A 355 0.01 4.36 9.95
CA ARG A 355 0.91 4.00 8.84
C ARG A 355 0.11 4.02 7.55
N HIS A 356 -0.05 5.22 6.99
CA HIS A 356 -0.89 5.39 5.81
C HIS A 356 -0.26 4.74 4.60
N GLU A 357 -1.06 4.00 3.83
CA GLU A 357 -0.70 3.62 2.46
C GLU A 357 -1.45 4.49 1.45
N ALA A 358 -1.88 3.94 0.31
CA ALA A 358 -2.50 4.75 -0.73
C ALA A 358 -3.94 5.16 -0.40
N VAL A 359 -4.41 6.11 -1.20
CA VAL A 359 -5.55 6.96 -0.86
C VAL A 359 -6.60 6.93 -1.96
N GLY A 360 -7.76 6.40 -1.62
CA GLY A 360 -8.98 6.60 -2.38
C GLY A 360 -9.61 7.95 -2.02
N ILE A 361 -9.93 8.78 -3.02
CA ILE A 361 -10.65 10.04 -2.80
C ILE A 361 -11.88 10.16 -3.69
N ARG A 362 -13.00 10.50 -3.06
CA ARG A 362 -14.29 10.69 -3.73
C ARG A 362 -14.74 12.14 -3.63
N VAL A 363 -14.90 12.76 -4.80
CA VAL A 363 -15.08 14.22 -4.94
C VAL A 363 -16.24 14.51 -5.88
N GLU A 364 -17.42 14.79 -5.32
CA GLU A 364 -18.65 14.99 -6.09
C GLU A 364 -19.31 16.32 -5.76
N ALA A 365 -19.67 17.09 -6.79
CA ALA A 365 -20.35 18.37 -6.59
C ALA A 365 -21.66 18.20 -5.80
N GLY A 366 -21.84 19.01 -4.76
CA GLY A 366 -22.99 18.98 -3.86
C GLY A 366 -22.89 17.97 -2.72
N GLN A 367 -21.91 17.06 -2.74
CA GLN A 367 -21.67 16.09 -1.67
C GLN A 367 -20.49 16.52 -0.78
N PRO A 368 -20.41 16.03 0.46
CA PRO A 368 -19.15 16.07 1.20
C PRO A 368 -18.07 15.26 0.48
N LEU A 369 -16.81 15.66 0.65
CA LEU A 369 -15.64 14.92 0.22
C LEU A 369 -15.49 13.69 1.11
N ALA A 370 -15.22 12.52 0.51
CA ALA A 370 -14.77 11.34 1.25
C ALA A 370 -13.34 10.98 0.87
N PHE A 371 -12.58 10.55 1.87
CA PHE A 371 -11.20 10.08 1.77
C PHE A 371 -11.13 8.71 2.43
N TYR A 372 -10.42 7.76 1.84
CA TYR A 372 -10.24 6.40 2.34
C TYR A 372 -8.75 6.09 2.38
N SER A 373 -8.30 5.33 3.39
CA SER A 373 -6.90 4.91 3.54
C SER A 373 -6.79 3.72 4.50
N GLY A 374 -5.84 2.84 4.23
CA GLY A 374 -5.42 1.76 5.12
C GLY A 374 -4.39 2.21 6.15
N CYS A 375 -4.36 1.53 7.29
CA CYS A 375 -3.18 1.50 8.16
C CYS A 375 -2.43 0.20 7.92
N ASP A 376 -1.33 0.20 7.17
CA ASP A 376 -0.57 -1.02 6.94
C ASP A 376 0.16 -1.49 8.22
N ARG A 377 -0.53 -2.41 8.91
CA ARG A 377 -0.07 -3.18 10.06
C ARG A 377 -0.80 -4.50 10.04
N GLN A 378 -0.21 -5.54 10.63
CA GLN A 378 -0.83 -6.86 10.77
C GLN A 378 -2.17 -6.81 11.53
N SER A 379 -2.37 -5.78 12.38
CA SER A 379 -3.64 -5.46 13.05
C SER A 379 -4.21 -4.10 12.61
N GLY A 380 -3.89 -3.68 11.40
CA GLY A 380 -4.30 -2.42 10.79
C GLY A 380 -5.81 -2.27 10.65
N HIS A 381 -6.26 -1.08 10.27
CA HIS A 381 -7.68 -0.77 10.08
C HIS A 381 -7.88 -0.04 8.76
N LEU A 382 -9.09 -0.16 8.20
CA LEU A 382 -9.54 0.67 7.08
C LEU A 382 -10.25 1.92 7.63
N TYR A 383 -9.91 3.08 7.09
CA TYR A 383 -10.48 4.37 7.51
C TYR A 383 -11.26 5.06 6.41
N LYS A 384 -12.18 5.91 6.85
CA LYS A 384 -12.94 6.85 6.01
C LYS A 384 -12.98 8.20 6.70
N PHE A 385 -12.62 9.27 6.01
CA PHE A 385 -12.89 10.64 6.45
C PHE A 385 -14.01 11.24 5.60
N VAL A 386 -14.94 11.96 6.24
CA VAL A 386 -16.00 12.72 5.55
C VAL A 386 -15.89 14.18 5.95
N SER A 387 -15.73 15.07 4.97
CA SER A 387 -15.64 16.50 5.22
C SER A 387 -16.96 17.08 5.74
N LYS A 388 -16.87 18.08 6.61
CA LYS A 388 -18.03 18.84 7.10
C LYS A 388 -18.62 19.73 6.01
N GLY A 389 -17.76 20.31 5.17
CA GLY A 389 -18.18 21.11 4.01
C GLY A 389 -18.52 20.23 2.81
N THR A 390 -19.11 20.83 1.79
CA THR A 390 -19.43 20.16 0.52
C THR A 390 -18.56 20.67 -0.61
N VAL A 391 -18.28 19.80 -1.57
CA VAL A 391 -17.58 20.12 -2.81
C VAL A 391 -18.52 20.95 -3.69
N LYS A 392 -18.04 22.09 -4.20
CA LYS A 392 -18.80 22.89 -5.19
C LYS A 392 -18.38 22.55 -6.61
N ASN A 393 -17.08 22.53 -6.86
CA ASN A 393 -16.47 22.12 -8.12
C ASN A 393 -15.35 21.13 -7.79
N PRO A 394 -15.40 19.87 -8.27
CA PRO A 394 -14.36 18.88 -8.01
C PRO A 394 -12.94 19.31 -8.39
N GLN A 395 -12.78 20.19 -9.38
CA GLN A 395 -11.46 20.64 -9.86
C GLN A 395 -10.93 21.90 -9.16
N ASP A 396 -11.68 22.48 -8.21
CA ASP A 396 -11.23 23.69 -7.51
C ASP A 396 -10.18 23.36 -6.44
N LYS A 397 -8.97 23.95 -6.57
CA LYS A 397 -7.88 23.80 -5.59
C LYS A 397 -8.27 24.19 -4.16
N LYS A 398 -9.34 24.97 -3.97
CA LYS A 398 -9.87 25.28 -2.63
C LYS A 398 -10.42 24.04 -1.90
N ASN A 399 -10.66 22.93 -2.59
CA ASN A 399 -11.12 21.69 -1.97
C ASN A 399 -10.14 21.12 -0.93
N SER A 400 -8.84 21.43 -1.02
CA SER A 400 -7.84 21.08 0.01
C SER A 400 -8.27 21.51 1.42
N GLN A 401 -8.98 22.63 1.57
CA GLN A 401 -9.46 23.09 2.88
C GLN A 401 -10.51 22.16 3.51
N LEU A 402 -11.19 21.33 2.71
CA LEU A 402 -12.21 20.37 3.18
C LEU A 402 -11.59 19.20 3.95
N LEU A 403 -10.29 18.93 3.77
CA LEU A 403 -9.54 17.91 4.52
C LEU A 403 -9.23 18.31 5.97
N ALA A 404 -9.46 19.58 6.34
CA ALA A 404 -9.15 20.10 7.67
C ALA A 404 -10.28 19.89 8.69
N GLU A 405 -11.55 19.90 8.25
CA GLU A 405 -12.73 19.80 9.11
C GLU A 405 -13.68 18.70 8.63
N GLY A 406 -13.88 17.69 9.46
CA GLY A 406 -14.75 16.55 9.17
C GLY A 406 -14.73 15.53 10.31
N ILE A 407 -15.16 14.31 10.01
CA ILE A 407 -15.13 13.19 10.94
C ILE A 407 -14.35 12.06 10.30
N LEU A 408 -13.36 11.54 11.03
CA LEU A 408 -12.67 10.29 10.72
C LEU A 408 -13.46 9.12 11.30
N TYR A 409 -13.59 8.05 10.53
CA TYR A 409 -14.26 6.81 10.87
C TYR A 409 -13.33 5.64 10.63
N ALA A 410 -13.51 4.56 11.38
CA ALA A 410 -12.88 3.27 11.15
C ALA A 410 -13.92 2.21 10.79
N ALA A 411 -13.58 1.28 9.91
CA ALA A 411 -14.47 0.25 9.43
C ALA A 411 -14.72 -0.85 10.49
N GLN A 412 -15.97 -1.30 10.58
CA GLN A 412 -16.32 -2.58 11.18
C GLN A 412 -17.00 -3.45 10.13
N PHE A 413 -16.39 -4.59 9.83
CA PHE A 413 -16.90 -5.59 8.89
C PHE A 413 -17.69 -6.66 9.63
N ASN A 414 -18.79 -7.12 9.04
CA ASN A 414 -19.57 -8.26 9.50
C ASN A 414 -19.37 -9.45 8.54
N PRO A 415 -19.34 -10.70 9.04
CA PRO A 415 -19.12 -11.90 8.20
C PRO A 415 -20.19 -12.14 7.13
N ASP A 416 -21.33 -11.45 7.19
CA ASP A 416 -22.43 -11.56 6.21
C ASP A 416 -22.25 -10.66 4.98
N GLY A 417 -21.07 -10.04 4.82
CA GLY A 417 -20.76 -9.12 3.72
C GLY A 417 -21.30 -7.71 3.93
N THR A 418 -21.82 -7.37 5.12
CA THR A 418 -22.19 -6.00 5.49
C THR A 418 -21.11 -5.36 6.37
N GLY A 419 -21.17 -4.05 6.55
CA GLY A 419 -20.35 -3.36 7.53
C GLY A 419 -20.84 -1.95 7.82
N ARG A 420 -20.19 -1.29 8.77
CA ARG A 420 -20.51 0.08 9.21
C ARG A 420 -19.26 0.88 9.55
N TRP A 421 -19.39 2.19 9.51
CA TRP A 421 -18.35 3.14 9.88
C TRP A 421 -18.52 3.61 11.33
N ILE A 422 -17.48 3.46 12.16
CA ILE A 422 -17.45 3.89 13.57
C ILE A 422 -16.71 5.23 13.67
N PRO A 423 -17.32 6.33 14.15
CA PRO A 423 -16.64 7.62 14.22
C PRO A 423 -15.55 7.62 15.29
N LEU A 424 -14.45 8.34 15.05
CA LEU A 424 -13.36 8.53 16.03
C LEU A 424 -13.46 9.91 16.66
N LYS A 425 -14.34 10.03 17.65
CA LYS A 425 -14.59 11.27 18.41
C LYS A 425 -14.80 11.00 19.89
N ALA A 426 -14.67 12.02 20.72
CA ALA A 426 -14.65 11.92 22.18
C ALA A 426 -15.80 11.09 22.78
N ASP A 427 -17.03 11.25 22.31
CA ASP A 427 -18.23 10.54 22.82
C ASP A 427 -18.40 9.12 22.26
N THR A 428 -17.46 8.62 21.46
CA THR A 428 -17.53 7.27 20.89
C THR A 428 -17.30 6.23 21.98
N VAL A 429 -18.20 5.25 22.05
CA VAL A 429 -18.18 4.19 23.06
C VAL A 429 -16.98 3.27 22.86
N VAL A 430 -16.27 2.98 23.96
CA VAL A 430 -15.20 1.98 24.01
C VAL A 430 -15.82 0.58 23.96
N ASN A 431 -15.45 -0.19 22.95
CA ASN A 431 -15.93 -1.55 22.74
C ASN A 431 -14.95 -2.37 21.88
N PRO A 432 -13.73 -2.63 22.37
CA PRO A 432 -12.74 -3.39 21.60
C PRO A 432 -13.20 -4.84 21.40
N ASP A 433 -12.69 -5.46 20.34
CA ASP A 433 -12.89 -6.87 20.03
C ASP A 433 -12.25 -7.79 21.09
N LEU A 434 -12.68 -9.04 21.12
CA LEU A 434 -12.10 -10.07 21.99
C LEU A 434 -10.83 -10.64 21.34
N PRO A 435 -9.72 -10.87 22.08
CA PRO A 435 -8.49 -11.41 21.52
C PRO A 435 -8.68 -12.74 20.76
N SER A 436 -9.64 -13.56 21.18
CA SER A 436 -9.91 -14.90 20.62
C SER A 436 -10.38 -14.90 19.15
N ILE A 437 -10.86 -13.78 18.62
CA ILE A 437 -11.30 -13.70 17.21
C ILE A 437 -10.20 -13.22 16.27
N HIS A 438 -9.01 -12.87 16.80
CA HIS A 438 -7.90 -12.37 16.02
C HIS A 438 -6.85 -13.45 15.78
N ALA A 439 -6.23 -13.42 14.60
CA ALA A 439 -5.00 -14.16 14.36
C ALA A 439 -3.94 -13.76 15.42
N GLY A 440 -3.29 -14.76 16.00
CA GLY A 440 -2.35 -14.56 17.11
C GLY A 440 -2.98 -14.42 18.51
N GLY A 441 -4.32 -14.32 18.61
CA GLY A 441 -5.02 -14.36 19.90
C GLY A 441 -4.80 -13.15 20.81
N ILE A 442 -4.43 -12.00 20.24
CA ILE A 442 -4.09 -10.77 20.99
C ILE A 442 -4.64 -9.51 20.29
N ILE A 443 -4.82 -8.43 21.05
CA ILE A 443 -5.12 -7.09 20.53
C ILE A 443 -4.32 -6.02 21.28
N SER A 444 -3.81 -5.02 20.55
CA SER A 444 -3.13 -3.86 21.12
C SER A 444 -4.15 -2.78 21.48
N LEU A 445 -4.09 -2.26 22.71
CA LEU A 445 -5.00 -1.22 23.21
C LEU A 445 -4.24 -0.06 23.86
N PRO A 446 -4.83 1.15 23.93
CA PRO A 446 -4.18 2.29 24.58
C PRO A 446 -3.78 2.03 26.03
N GLN A 447 -2.52 2.22 26.38
CA GLN A 447 -2.04 2.20 27.76
C GLN A 447 -2.23 3.57 28.40
N ARG A 448 -3.02 3.63 29.48
CA ARG A 448 -3.35 4.86 30.21
C ARG A 448 -3.17 4.66 31.72
N PRO A 449 -2.65 5.65 32.47
CA PRO A 449 -2.32 7.01 32.05
C PRO A 449 -0.91 7.18 31.43
N ASP A 450 -0.11 6.12 31.31
CA ASP A 450 1.33 6.26 31.01
C ASP A 450 1.64 6.62 29.54
N GLY A 451 0.71 6.41 28.61
CA GLY A 451 0.93 6.57 27.16
C GLY A 451 1.35 5.27 26.48
N GLY A 452 1.32 5.26 25.15
CA GLY A 452 1.61 4.07 24.34
C GLY A 452 0.48 3.02 24.37
N SER A 453 0.85 1.76 24.18
CA SER A 453 -0.07 0.61 24.12
C SER A 453 0.30 -0.52 25.08
N PHE A 454 -0.69 -1.37 25.38
CA PHE A 454 -0.47 -2.67 26.02
C PHE A 454 -1.16 -3.77 25.21
N VAL A 455 -0.68 -5.01 25.35
CA VAL A 455 -1.24 -6.18 24.66
C VAL A 455 -2.27 -6.86 25.56
N ALA A 456 -3.55 -6.85 25.15
CA ALA A 456 -4.61 -7.62 25.77
C ALA A 456 -4.61 -9.04 25.19
N LYS A 457 -4.56 -10.05 26.08
CA LYS A 457 -4.45 -11.47 25.70
C LYS A 457 -5.67 -12.29 26.10
N THR A 458 -6.53 -11.74 26.95
CA THR A 458 -7.69 -12.45 27.49
C THR A 458 -8.95 -11.59 27.43
N ASP A 459 -10.11 -12.23 27.40
CA ASP A 459 -11.41 -11.56 27.53
C ASP A 459 -11.49 -10.74 28.83
N GLN A 460 -10.82 -11.18 29.90
CA GLN A 460 -10.78 -10.44 31.16
C GLN A 460 -10.05 -9.10 31.03
N ASP A 461 -9.00 -9.03 30.22
CA ASP A 461 -8.30 -7.76 29.94
C ASP A 461 -9.24 -6.76 29.27
N ILE A 462 -10.05 -7.24 28.32
CA ILE A 462 -11.08 -6.45 27.64
C ILE A 462 -12.15 -5.97 28.62
N GLN A 463 -12.64 -6.85 29.50
CA GLN A 463 -13.65 -6.45 30.49
C GLN A 463 -13.11 -5.39 31.46
N ARG A 464 -11.86 -5.52 31.92
CA ARG A 464 -11.21 -4.50 32.77
C ARG A 464 -11.06 -3.18 32.03
N PHE A 465 -10.67 -3.21 30.75
CA PHE A 465 -10.54 -2.02 29.92
C PHE A 465 -11.89 -1.28 29.79
N LYS A 466 -12.97 -2.00 29.44
CA LYS A 466 -14.34 -1.46 29.32
C LYS A 466 -14.94 -1.01 30.65
N GLN A 467 -14.53 -1.62 31.76
CA GLN A 467 -14.95 -1.16 33.10
C GLN A 467 -14.32 0.20 33.43
N ARG A 468 -13.06 0.39 33.06
CA ARG A 468 -12.28 1.61 33.34
C ARG A 468 -12.60 2.76 32.40
N PHE A 469 -12.85 2.49 31.11
CA PHE A 469 -13.08 3.50 30.08
C PHE A 469 -14.42 3.23 29.38
N LYS A 470 -15.28 4.26 29.29
CA LYS A 470 -16.61 4.16 28.67
C LYS A 470 -16.63 4.76 27.27
N THR A 471 -15.90 5.85 27.08
CA THR A 471 -15.79 6.55 25.80
C THR A 471 -14.34 6.89 25.50
N LEU A 472 -14.04 7.28 24.26
CA LEU A 472 -12.71 7.79 23.90
C LEU A 472 -12.31 8.98 24.77
N ALA A 473 -13.27 9.78 25.26
CA ALA A 473 -12.98 10.88 26.16
C ALA A 473 -12.31 10.46 27.48
N ASP A 474 -12.52 9.22 27.92
CA ASP A 474 -11.89 8.71 29.15
C ASP A 474 -10.42 8.29 28.92
N LEU A 475 -10.01 8.11 27.66
CA LEU A 475 -8.67 7.68 27.27
C LEU A 475 -7.73 8.85 26.95
N TYR A 476 -8.27 10.00 26.58
CA TYR A 476 -7.50 11.15 26.09
C TYR A 476 -7.79 12.41 26.90
N SER A 477 -6.76 13.22 27.13
CA SER A 477 -6.83 14.39 28.03
C SER A 477 -6.62 15.71 27.29
N GLY A 478 -7.23 16.79 27.81
CA GLY A 478 -7.17 18.13 27.26
C GLY A 478 -8.54 18.79 27.22
N ASN A 479 -8.61 20.01 26.69
CA ASN A 479 -9.88 20.62 26.31
C ASN A 479 -10.50 19.87 25.08
N PRO A 480 -11.75 20.14 24.66
CA PRO A 480 -12.38 19.39 23.57
C PRO A 480 -11.60 19.35 22.25
N GLU A 481 -10.93 20.44 21.87
CA GLU A 481 -10.10 20.51 20.65
C GLU A 481 -8.83 19.67 20.81
N GLU A 482 -8.14 19.80 21.95
CA GLU A 482 -6.96 19.00 22.27
C GLU A 482 -7.29 17.51 22.37
N GLN A 483 -8.43 17.16 22.96
CA GLN A 483 -8.88 15.78 23.08
C GLN A 483 -9.13 15.16 21.70
N GLN A 484 -9.77 15.89 20.79
CA GLN A 484 -9.93 15.43 19.41
C GLN A 484 -8.58 15.33 18.69
N GLY A 485 -7.67 16.28 18.90
CA GLY A 485 -6.30 16.20 18.39
C GLY A 485 -5.54 14.97 18.88
N ALA A 486 -5.63 14.65 20.17
CA ALA A 486 -5.01 13.48 20.77
C ALA A 486 -5.61 12.15 20.25
N ILE A 487 -6.94 12.09 20.06
CA ILE A 487 -7.62 10.94 19.43
C ILE A 487 -7.07 10.70 18.02
N LEU A 488 -6.91 11.76 17.22
CA LEU A 488 -6.42 11.65 15.84
C LEU A 488 -4.92 11.32 15.77
N ILE A 489 -4.10 11.80 16.71
CA ILE A 489 -2.67 11.44 16.82
C ILE A 489 -2.49 9.95 17.17
N ASP A 490 -3.44 9.38 17.92
CA ASP A 490 -3.43 7.98 18.38
C ASP A 490 -4.53 7.16 17.67
N ALA A 491 -4.86 7.53 16.42
CA ALA A 491 -6.04 7.04 15.70
C ALA A 491 -6.07 5.51 15.57
N HIS A 492 -4.92 4.86 15.38
CA HIS A 492 -4.81 3.40 15.36
C HIS A 492 -5.32 2.77 16.67
N LEU A 493 -4.80 3.18 17.83
CA LEU A 493 -5.23 2.62 19.11
C LEU A 493 -6.64 3.07 19.49
N ALA A 494 -7.06 4.27 19.06
CA ALA A 494 -8.45 4.71 19.21
C ALA A 494 -9.42 3.83 18.42
N ALA A 495 -9.08 3.44 17.19
CA ALA A 495 -9.88 2.54 16.36
C ALA A 495 -9.99 1.14 16.99
N SER A 496 -8.88 0.57 17.46
CA SER A 496 -8.91 -0.70 18.20
C SER A 496 -9.79 -0.61 19.45
N ALA A 497 -9.72 0.50 20.20
CA ALA A 497 -10.51 0.70 21.42
C ALA A 497 -12.03 0.80 21.18
N VAL A 498 -12.48 1.22 20.00
CA VAL A 498 -13.92 1.33 19.67
C VAL A 498 -14.47 0.09 18.93
N GLY A 499 -13.63 -0.91 18.68
CA GLY A 499 -14.03 -2.16 18.02
C GLY A 499 -14.07 -2.04 16.50
N ALA A 500 -13.19 -1.22 15.91
CA ALA A 500 -12.90 -1.30 14.49
C ALA A 500 -12.24 -2.65 14.19
N THR A 501 -12.58 -3.25 13.05
CA THR A 501 -12.05 -4.55 12.66
C THR A 501 -10.55 -4.45 12.42
N CYS A 502 -9.75 -5.29 13.09
CA CYS A 502 -8.36 -5.52 12.70
C CYS A 502 -8.34 -6.25 11.34
N THR A 503 -7.60 -5.72 10.39
CA THR A 503 -7.58 -6.15 8.99
C THR A 503 -6.22 -6.72 8.59
N ALA A 504 -6.17 -7.43 7.46
CA ALA A 504 -5.01 -8.18 7.01
C ALA A 504 -4.03 -7.29 6.23
N ARG A 505 -3.40 -6.33 6.93
CA ARG A 505 -2.47 -5.35 6.33
C ARG A 505 -3.06 -4.61 5.13
N PRO A 506 -3.99 -3.66 5.37
CA PRO A 506 -4.56 -2.87 4.29
C PRO A 506 -3.47 -1.96 3.73
N GLU A 507 -3.08 -2.23 2.49
CA GLU A 507 -2.19 -1.39 1.71
C GLU A 507 -3.06 -0.40 0.92
N ASP A 508 -3.14 -0.52 -0.40
CA ASP A 508 -3.78 0.47 -1.25
C ASP A 508 -5.32 0.51 -1.15
N THR A 509 -5.88 1.70 -1.32
CA THR A 509 -7.31 1.97 -1.52
C THR A 509 -7.53 2.79 -2.79
N GLU A 510 -8.36 2.30 -3.72
CA GLU A 510 -8.62 2.97 -5.00
C GLU A 510 -10.11 3.04 -5.30
N VAL A 511 -10.60 4.19 -5.80
CA VAL A 511 -12.04 4.40 -6.09
C VAL A 511 -12.31 4.14 -7.56
N GLY A 512 -13.09 3.09 -7.84
CA GLY A 512 -13.57 2.75 -9.17
C GLY A 512 -14.51 3.78 -9.78
N LEU A 513 -14.65 3.73 -11.11
CA LEU A 513 -15.53 4.63 -11.87
C LEU A 513 -17.01 4.53 -11.48
N ASP A 514 -17.42 3.39 -10.92
CA ASP A 514 -18.78 3.14 -10.42
C ASP A 514 -18.98 3.52 -8.95
N GLY A 515 -17.91 3.99 -8.27
CA GLY A 515 -17.89 4.33 -6.85
C GLY A 515 -17.55 3.17 -5.92
N THR A 516 -17.23 1.98 -6.44
CA THR A 516 -16.68 0.88 -5.64
C THR A 516 -15.31 1.26 -5.09
N LEU A 517 -15.10 1.07 -3.79
CA LEU A 517 -13.78 1.18 -3.17
C LEU A 517 -13.08 -0.18 -3.26
N PHE A 518 -11.96 -0.25 -3.97
CA PHE A 518 -11.07 -1.40 -3.99
C PHE A 518 -10.04 -1.26 -2.89
N ILE A 519 -9.72 -2.35 -2.20
CA ILE A 519 -8.72 -2.40 -1.13
C ILE A 519 -7.82 -3.61 -1.33
N ALA A 520 -6.51 -3.41 -1.30
CA ALA A 520 -5.54 -4.50 -1.21
C ALA A 520 -5.23 -4.84 0.25
N PHE A 521 -5.26 -6.12 0.58
CA PHE A 521 -4.90 -6.67 1.88
C PHE A 521 -3.75 -7.64 1.67
N THR A 522 -2.53 -7.22 1.99
CA THR A 522 -1.33 -7.90 1.50
C THR A 522 -1.04 -9.22 2.20
N SER A 523 -1.33 -9.33 3.50
CA SER A 523 -1.07 -10.55 4.27
C SER A 523 -1.90 -10.61 5.54
N GLY A 524 -2.46 -11.80 5.80
CA GLY A 524 -3.16 -12.12 7.03
C GLY A 524 -2.27 -12.65 8.16
N THR A 525 -0.95 -12.72 7.96
CA THR A 525 -0.02 -13.22 8.97
C THR A 525 0.02 -12.28 10.20
N PRO A 526 -0.14 -12.82 11.43
CA PRO A 526 -0.17 -12.00 12.64
C PRO A 526 1.24 -11.58 13.09
N ASP A 527 1.33 -10.44 13.78
CA ASP A 527 2.52 -10.03 14.51
C ASP A 527 2.38 -10.38 16.02
N PRO A 528 3.41 -10.95 16.68
CA PRO A 528 3.35 -11.30 18.11
C PRO A 528 3.19 -10.12 19.08
N GLN A 529 3.45 -8.88 18.65
CA GLN A 529 3.40 -7.67 19.47
C GLN A 529 2.14 -6.84 19.20
N THR A 530 1.65 -6.81 17.97
CA THR A 530 0.48 -5.99 17.58
C THR A 530 -0.77 -6.80 17.29
N GLY A 531 -0.66 -8.12 17.11
CA GLY A 531 -1.76 -9.01 16.75
C GLY A 531 -1.93 -9.17 15.24
N GLY A 532 -3.05 -9.76 14.84
CA GLY A 532 -3.39 -10.03 13.45
C GLY A 532 -4.83 -9.67 13.09
N PRO A 533 -5.26 -9.98 11.85
CA PRO A 533 -6.59 -9.69 11.39
C PRO A 533 -7.67 -10.47 12.15
N ASN A 534 -8.91 -9.98 12.09
CA ASN A 534 -10.09 -10.70 12.54
C ASN A 534 -10.36 -11.93 11.63
N LEU A 535 -10.30 -13.13 12.21
CA LEU A 535 -10.41 -14.42 11.51
C LEU A 535 -11.84 -14.73 11.00
N GLN A 536 -12.84 -13.96 11.44
CA GLN A 536 -14.20 -14.10 10.91
C GLN A 536 -14.36 -13.41 9.54
N ILE A 537 -13.45 -12.48 9.21
CA ILE A 537 -13.46 -11.69 7.97
C ILE A 537 -12.33 -12.15 7.05
N PHE A 538 -11.11 -12.26 7.59
CA PHE A 538 -9.90 -12.62 6.85
C PHE A 538 -9.48 -14.03 7.23
N LYS A 539 -9.85 -15.00 6.41
CA LYS A 539 -9.53 -16.42 6.60
C LYS A 539 -9.07 -17.04 5.30
N SER A 540 -8.24 -18.08 5.40
CA SER A 540 -7.87 -18.88 4.25
C SER A 540 -9.12 -19.38 3.51
N PRO A 541 -9.13 -19.41 2.15
CA PRO A 541 -10.23 -19.99 1.38
C PRO A 541 -10.49 -21.47 1.70
N SER A 542 -9.46 -22.20 2.11
CA SER A 542 -9.50 -23.65 2.36
C SER A 542 -9.59 -24.03 3.83
N GLU A 543 -9.19 -23.14 4.75
CA GLU A 543 -8.98 -23.46 6.16
C GLU A 543 -9.32 -22.26 7.08
N GLU A 544 -9.63 -22.52 8.35
CA GLU A 544 -9.86 -21.46 9.35
C GLU A 544 -8.54 -20.97 9.98
N LYS A 545 -7.56 -20.59 9.15
CA LYS A 545 -6.23 -20.12 9.59
C LYS A 545 -5.84 -18.78 8.95
N PRO A 546 -4.83 -18.07 9.52
CA PRO A 546 -4.22 -16.90 8.87
C PRO A 546 -3.73 -17.25 7.46
N TYR A 547 -3.81 -16.29 6.54
CA TYR A 547 -3.51 -16.52 5.13
C TYR A 547 -2.49 -15.52 4.62
N GLU A 548 -1.34 -16.03 4.18
CA GLU A 548 -0.19 -15.20 3.81
C GLU A 548 -0.40 -14.41 2.52
N TYR A 549 -1.09 -14.99 1.53
CA TYR A 549 -1.01 -14.52 0.15
C TYR A 549 -1.91 -13.31 -0.18
N GLY A 550 -2.74 -12.89 0.78
CA GLY A 550 -3.55 -11.68 0.68
C GLY A 550 -4.79 -11.75 -0.22
N TRP A 551 -5.48 -10.61 -0.31
CA TRP A 551 -6.76 -10.45 -1.03
C TRP A 551 -6.90 -9.06 -1.64
N VAL A 552 -7.79 -8.96 -2.62
CA VAL A 552 -8.38 -7.68 -3.06
C VAL A 552 -9.87 -7.70 -2.71
N MET A 553 -10.32 -6.69 -1.96
CA MET A 553 -11.72 -6.49 -1.58
C MET A 553 -12.36 -5.39 -2.42
N GLY A 554 -13.65 -5.54 -2.72
CA GLY A 554 -14.52 -4.45 -3.18
C GLY A 554 -15.53 -4.07 -2.11
N LEU A 555 -15.68 -2.79 -1.85
CA LEU A 555 -16.64 -2.21 -0.89
C LEU A 555 -17.53 -1.18 -1.59
N VAL A 556 -18.84 -1.32 -1.44
CA VAL A 556 -19.84 -0.39 -1.98
C VAL A 556 -20.66 0.19 -0.85
N GLU A 557 -20.66 1.52 -0.76
CA GLU A 557 -21.40 2.24 0.27
C GLU A 557 -22.91 2.25 -0.01
N ASP A 558 -23.72 2.25 1.05
CA ASP A 558 -25.18 2.29 0.90
C ASP A 558 -25.63 3.55 0.15
N GLY A 559 -26.44 3.36 -0.89
CA GLY A 559 -26.88 4.44 -1.78
C GLY A 559 -25.77 5.01 -2.66
N ASN A 560 -24.56 4.45 -2.60
CA ASN A 560 -23.36 4.94 -3.27
C ASN A 560 -23.15 6.44 -3.04
N VAL A 561 -23.10 6.88 -1.78
CA VAL A 561 -22.89 8.29 -1.40
C VAL A 561 -21.81 8.46 -0.32
N PRO A 562 -20.97 9.52 -0.38
CA PRO A 562 -19.87 9.75 0.55
C PRO A 562 -20.24 9.79 2.04
N GLN A 563 -21.47 10.17 2.39
CA GLN A 563 -21.96 10.29 3.77
C GLN A 563 -22.59 9.00 4.31
N ALA A 564 -22.58 7.90 3.55
CA ALA A 564 -23.10 6.62 4.00
C ALA A 564 -22.34 6.11 5.24
N MET A 565 -23.08 5.52 6.19
CA MET A 565 -22.54 4.97 7.44
C MET A 565 -22.53 3.44 7.45
N ALA A 566 -23.03 2.83 6.40
CA ALA A 566 -23.09 1.40 6.18
C ALA A 566 -22.66 1.07 4.75
N PHE A 567 -22.18 -0.15 4.54
CA PHE A 567 -21.67 -0.62 3.27
C PHE A 567 -21.85 -2.13 3.12
N ARG A 568 -21.68 -2.61 1.89
CA ARG A 568 -21.49 -4.02 1.57
C ARG A 568 -20.09 -4.24 1.03
N TRP A 569 -19.54 -5.42 1.28
CA TRP A 569 -18.20 -5.80 0.85
C TRP A 569 -18.14 -7.25 0.38
N GLN A 570 -17.17 -7.55 -0.48
CA GLN A 570 -16.82 -8.90 -0.90
C GLN A 570 -15.34 -9.00 -1.31
N MET A 571 -14.73 -10.16 -1.13
CA MET A 571 -13.40 -10.43 -1.71
C MET A 571 -13.57 -10.68 -3.22
N LEU A 572 -12.87 -9.89 -4.04
CA LEU A 572 -12.91 -9.95 -5.50
C LEU A 572 -11.81 -10.84 -6.07
N ALA A 573 -10.65 -10.86 -5.41
CA ALA A 573 -9.51 -11.68 -5.79
C ALA A 573 -8.80 -12.18 -4.52
N THR A 574 -8.21 -13.36 -4.62
CA THR A 574 -7.43 -13.98 -3.55
C THR A 574 -6.08 -14.41 -4.11
N GLY A 575 -5.00 -14.05 -3.43
CA GLY A 575 -3.67 -14.55 -3.76
C GLY A 575 -3.56 -16.05 -3.51
N GLY A 576 -2.42 -16.66 -3.80
CA GLY A 576 -2.21 -18.10 -3.62
C GLY A 576 -2.01 -18.85 -4.93
N GLU A 577 -1.49 -20.07 -4.83
CA GLU A 577 -1.35 -20.99 -5.95
C GLU A 577 -2.73 -21.42 -6.46
N VAL A 578 -2.87 -21.59 -7.78
CA VAL A 578 -4.13 -21.97 -8.43
C VAL A 578 -4.68 -23.31 -7.90
N ALA A 579 -3.78 -24.27 -7.63
CA ALA A 579 -4.13 -25.57 -7.04
C ALA A 579 -4.82 -25.46 -5.67
N GLN A 580 -4.67 -24.32 -4.98
CA GLN A 580 -5.24 -24.05 -3.66
C GLN A 580 -6.35 -22.98 -3.71
N GLY A 581 -6.85 -22.65 -4.91
CA GLY A 581 -7.95 -21.70 -5.11
C GLY A 581 -7.52 -20.23 -5.18
N GLY A 582 -6.22 -19.93 -5.24
CA GLY A 582 -5.72 -18.58 -5.51
C GLY A 582 -5.67 -18.25 -7.00
N LEU A 583 -5.38 -16.99 -7.34
CA LEU A 583 -5.28 -16.53 -8.73
C LEU A 583 -3.85 -16.50 -9.30
N GLY A 584 -2.86 -16.99 -8.53
CA GLY A 584 -1.46 -17.10 -8.97
C GLY A 584 -0.56 -15.91 -8.63
N PHE A 585 -1.07 -14.90 -7.92
CA PHE A 585 -0.29 -13.83 -7.30
C PHE A 585 -0.15 -14.03 -5.79
N SER A 586 0.71 -13.26 -5.13
CA SER A 586 0.82 -13.18 -3.67
C SER A 586 1.11 -11.75 -3.24
N ASN A 587 0.71 -11.38 -2.03
CA ASN A 587 1.00 -10.09 -1.41
C ASN A 587 0.58 -8.91 -2.31
N PRO A 588 -0.72 -8.79 -2.64
CA PRO A 588 -1.23 -7.68 -3.42
C PRO A 588 -1.04 -6.37 -2.66
N ASP A 589 -0.53 -5.38 -3.37
CA ASP A 589 -0.21 -4.05 -2.83
C ASP A 589 -0.90 -2.96 -3.68
N ASN A 590 -0.15 -2.09 -4.36
CA ASN A 590 -0.73 -0.91 -5.01
C ASN A 590 -1.74 -1.28 -6.10
N LEU A 591 -2.79 -0.46 -6.19
CA LEU A 591 -3.92 -0.60 -7.10
C LEU A 591 -4.01 0.62 -8.02
N ALA A 592 -4.54 0.41 -9.23
CA ALA A 592 -4.93 1.50 -10.11
C ALA A 592 -6.14 1.10 -10.96
N VAL A 593 -7.03 2.04 -11.24
CA VAL A 593 -8.14 1.83 -12.17
C VAL A 593 -7.85 2.50 -13.51
N ASP A 594 -7.92 1.73 -14.59
CA ASP A 594 -7.74 2.29 -15.94
C ASP A 594 -9.01 3.01 -16.45
N GLY A 595 -8.88 3.75 -17.56
CA GLY A 595 -9.98 4.50 -18.15
C GLY A 595 -11.12 3.65 -18.74
N ALA A 596 -10.99 2.32 -18.74
CA ALA A 596 -12.03 1.36 -19.08
C ALA A 596 -12.67 0.71 -17.83
N GLY A 597 -12.19 1.05 -16.62
CA GLY A 597 -12.70 0.57 -15.35
C GLY A 597 -12.11 -0.77 -14.90
N ASN A 598 -11.04 -1.27 -15.54
CA ASN A 598 -10.36 -2.48 -15.07
C ASN A 598 -9.41 -2.13 -13.92
N LEU A 599 -9.19 -3.11 -13.05
CA LEU A 599 -8.26 -2.99 -11.94
C LEU A 599 -6.87 -3.47 -12.36
N TRP A 600 -5.86 -2.73 -11.95
CA TRP A 600 -4.46 -3.08 -12.04
C TRP A 600 -3.90 -3.21 -10.63
N MET A 601 -3.00 -4.15 -10.42
CA MET A 601 -2.47 -4.51 -9.12
C MET A 601 -0.99 -4.84 -9.24
N VAL A 602 -0.18 -4.37 -8.30
CA VAL A 602 1.21 -4.81 -8.15
C VAL A 602 1.36 -5.71 -6.92
N THR A 603 2.48 -6.42 -6.82
CA THR A 603 2.77 -7.27 -5.66
C THR A 603 3.99 -6.78 -4.90
N ASP A 604 3.95 -6.89 -3.58
CA ASP A 604 5.09 -6.74 -2.68
C ASP A 604 5.30 -7.98 -1.79
N ILE A 605 5.86 -9.03 -2.39
CA ILE A 605 6.44 -10.16 -1.66
C ILE A 605 7.77 -9.68 -1.08
N SER A 606 7.94 -9.87 0.24
CA SER A 606 9.22 -9.54 0.92
C SER A 606 10.43 -10.09 0.15
N THR A 607 11.41 -9.24 -0.13
CA THR A 607 12.62 -9.58 -0.88
C THR A 607 13.33 -10.83 -0.35
N THR A 608 13.35 -11.03 0.98
CA THR A 608 13.99 -12.20 1.59
C THR A 608 13.35 -13.53 1.19
N LYS A 609 12.10 -13.49 0.71
CA LYS A 609 11.31 -14.63 0.26
C LYS A 609 11.34 -14.83 -1.24
N HIS A 610 11.78 -13.84 -2.02
CA HIS A 610 11.96 -13.98 -3.47
C HIS A 610 12.86 -15.15 -3.82
N ASN A 611 12.40 -15.98 -4.77
CA ASN A 611 13.17 -17.09 -5.33
C ASN A 611 13.82 -18.01 -4.29
N GLN A 612 13.27 -18.13 -3.08
CA GLN A 612 13.74 -19.08 -2.09
C GLN A 612 13.33 -20.51 -2.48
N PRO A 613 14.28 -21.47 -2.56
CA PRO A 613 13.96 -22.84 -2.94
C PRO A 613 12.89 -23.46 -2.05
N VAL A 614 11.86 -24.04 -2.67
CA VAL A 614 10.88 -24.86 -1.97
C VAL A 614 11.31 -26.31 -2.06
N ALA A 615 11.52 -26.93 -0.90
CA ALA A 615 12.05 -28.29 -0.78
C ALA A 615 11.15 -29.33 -1.46
N GLN A 616 11.77 -30.40 -1.97
CA GLN A 616 11.05 -31.53 -2.55
C GLN A 616 10.05 -32.10 -1.55
N GLY A 617 8.85 -32.44 -2.03
CA GLY A 617 7.76 -32.90 -1.17
C GLY A 617 7.06 -31.78 -0.39
N ARG A 618 7.57 -30.54 -0.45
CA ARG A 618 7.05 -29.36 0.26
C ARG A 618 6.93 -29.61 1.77
N LEU A 619 7.99 -30.16 2.33
CA LEU A 619 8.11 -30.45 3.76
C LEU A 619 9.23 -29.63 4.41
N ASP A 620 9.04 -29.29 5.67
CA ASP A 620 10.07 -28.72 6.52
C ASP A 620 11.11 -29.78 6.99
N GLU A 621 12.09 -29.35 7.78
CA GLU A 621 13.12 -30.25 8.35
C GLU A 621 12.55 -31.35 9.27
N ASN A 622 11.34 -31.15 9.79
CA ASN A 622 10.62 -32.08 10.67
C ASN A 622 9.58 -32.93 9.91
N GLN A 623 9.63 -32.93 8.57
CA GLN A 623 8.70 -33.66 7.69
C GLN A 623 7.24 -33.18 7.82
N GLN A 624 7.00 -31.94 8.23
CA GLN A 624 5.68 -31.31 8.23
C GLN A 624 5.46 -30.51 6.93
N PRO A 625 4.22 -30.40 6.43
CA PRO A 625 3.93 -29.55 5.27
C PRO A 625 4.40 -28.11 5.48
N LEU A 626 5.09 -27.55 4.48
CA LEU A 626 5.40 -26.12 4.44
C LEU A 626 4.12 -25.32 4.32
N GLU A 627 4.06 -24.16 4.98
CA GLU A 627 2.89 -23.28 4.98
C GLU A 627 3.28 -21.81 4.84
N GLY A 628 2.32 -21.00 4.39
CA GLY A 628 2.41 -19.54 4.36
C GLY A 628 3.70 -19.01 3.75
N GLY A 629 4.45 -18.23 4.54
CA GLY A 629 5.66 -17.53 4.11
C GLY A 629 6.80 -18.42 3.61
N ASP A 630 6.77 -19.73 3.87
CA ASP A 630 7.81 -20.67 3.41
C ASP A 630 7.56 -21.20 2.00
N LEU A 631 6.38 -20.91 1.44
CA LEU A 631 6.03 -21.22 0.06
C LEU A 631 6.22 -20.03 -0.89
N LEU A 632 6.48 -18.82 -0.38
CA LEU A 632 6.52 -17.60 -1.20
C LEU A 632 7.57 -17.58 -2.31
N GLY A 633 8.64 -18.38 -2.20
CA GLY A 633 9.67 -18.45 -3.23
C GLY A 633 9.18 -18.98 -4.59
N VAL A 634 8.03 -19.65 -4.63
CA VAL A 634 7.45 -20.17 -5.87
C VAL A 634 6.98 -19.08 -6.84
N TYR A 635 6.60 -17.89 -6.34
CA TYR A 635 6.05 -16.80 -7.17
C TYR A 635 7.12 -16.04 -7.96
N GLY A 636 8.40 -16.17 -7.62
CA GLY A 636 9.50 -15.51 -8.33
C GLY A 636 9.76 -14.09 -7.83
N ASN A 637 9.91 -13.14 -8.75
CA ASN A 637 10.01 -11.70 -8.44
C ASN A 637 8.60 -11.09 -8.37
N ASN A 638 8.49 -9.92 -7.73
CA ASN A 638 7.28 -9.11 -7.76
C ASN A 638 6.84 -8.70 -9.17
N SER A 639 5.55 -8.39 -9.30
CA SER A 639 4.85 -8.43 -10.59
C SER A 639 3.69 -7.44 -10.68
N VAL A 640 3.21 -7.22 -11.90
CA VAL A 640 2.07 -6.35 -12.23
C VAL A 640 0.98 -7.18 -12.90
N TRP A 641 -0.25 -7.03 -12.45
CA TRP A 641 -1.41 -7.83 -12.84
C TRP A 641 -2.54 -6.95 -13.34
N PHE A 642 -3.27 -7.49 -14.31
CA PHE A 642 -4.49 -6.92 -14.88
C PHE A 642 -5.69 -7.77 -14.48
N LEU A 643 -6.70 -7.13 -13.90
CA LEU A 643 -7.92 -7.75 -13.40
C LEU A 643 -9.14 -7.07 -14.07
N PRO A 644 -9.73 -7.70 -15.10
CA PRO A 644 -10.96 -7.20 -15.69
C PRO A 644 -12.08 -7.15 -14.64
N THR A 645 -12.85 -6.07 -14.65
CA THR A 645 -14.03 -5.89 -13.78
C THR A 645 -15.34 -6.20 -14.49
N SER A 646 -15.30 -6.45 -15.80
CA SER A 646 -16.47 -6.74 -16.64
C SER A 646 -16.15 -7.69 -17.80
N GLY A 647 -17.20 -8.28 -18.38
CA GLY A 647 -17.09 -9.27 -19.46
C GLY A 647 -16.75 -10.68 -18.95
N ASP A 648 -16.55 -11.63 -19.85
CA ASP A 648 -16.37 -13.05 -19.50
C ASP A 648 -15.11 -13.34 -18.67
N ALA A 649 -14.13 -12.45 -18.73
CA ALA A 649 -12.88 -12.54 -17.97
C ALA A 649 -12.93 -11.81 -16.62
N ALA A 650 -14.10 -11.29 -16.21
CA ALA A 650 -14.24 -10.58 -14.94
C ALA A 650 -13.90 -11.49 -13.74
N GLY A 651 -13.13 -10.96 -12.78
CA GLY A 651 -12.70 -11.71 -11.59
C GLY A 651 -11.52 -12.67 -11.83
N GLN A 652 -10.89 -12.62 -13.02
CA GLN A 652 -9.64 -13.31 -13.30
C GLN A 652 -8.45 -12.34 -13.17
N ALA A 653 -7.25 -12.88 -12.94
CA ALA A 653 -6.02 -12.11 -12.89
C ALA A 653 -5.06 -12.55 -14.01
N PHE A 654 -4.52 -11.58 -14.73
CA PHE A 654 -3.60 -11.81 -15.84
C PHE A 654 -2.28 -11.11 -15.61
N LEU A 655 -1.17 -11.87 -15.63
CA LEU A 655 0.16 -11.34 -15.41
C LEU A 655 0.58 -10.44 -16.59
N PHE A 656 0.82 -9.17 -16.31
CA PHE A 656 1.23 -8.18 -17.28
C PHE A 656 2.76 -8.01 -17.29
N ALA A 657 3.38 -7.80 -16.13
CA ALA A 657 4.82 -7.56 -16.03
C ALA A 657 5.45 -8.27 -14.83
N ILE A 658 6.74 -8.55 -14.92
CA ILE A 658 7.57 -9.02 -13.79
C ILE A 658 8.70 -8.00 -13.61
N GLY A 659 8.94 -7.60 -12.36
CA GLY A 659 9.97 -6.64 -11.99
C GLY A 659 11.39 -7.22 -12.01
N PRO A 660 12.42 -6.34 -11.99
CA PRO A 660 13.82 -6.72 -11.76
C PRO A 660 14.06 -7.55 -10.50
N MET A 661 15.31 -8.00 -10.32
CA MET A 661 15.66 -8.76 -9.11
C MET A 661 15.46 -7.93 -7.85
N GLU A 662 14.84 -8.55 -6.86
CA GLU A 662 14.82 -8.06 -5.48
C GLU A 662 14.19 -6.68 -5.34
N CYS A 663 13.33 -6.27 -6.27
CA CYS A 663 12.49 -5.10 -6.13
C CYS A 663 11.04 -5.51 -5.88
N GLU A 664 10.26 -4.60 -5.34
CA GLU A 664 8.83 -4.49 -5.62
C GLU A 664 8.57 -3.60 -6.84
N MET A 665 7.36 -3.74 -7.40
CA MET A 665 6.80 -2.79 -8.36
C MET A 665 5.73 -1.99 -7.62
N THR A 666 5.72 -0.67 -7.76
CA THR A 666 4.86 0.22 -6.95
C THR A 666 4.45 1.47 -7.73
N GLY A 667 3.39 2.15 -7.29
CA GLY A 667 2.88 3.40 -7.85
C GLY A 667 2.42 3.34 -9.32
N PRO A 668 1.61 2.36 -9.76
CA PRO A 668 1.06 2.35 -11.11
C PRO A 668 0.17 3.58 -11.37
N PHE A 669 0.48 4.37 -12.39
CA PHE A 669 -0.29 5.56 -12.76
C PHE A 669 -0.46 5.72 -14.27
N PHE A 670 -1.72 5.78 -14.73
CA PHE A 670 -2.03 5.96 -16.15
C PHE A 670 -2.05 7.43 -16.56
N THR A 671 -1.50 7.76 -17.73
CA THR A 671 -1.74 9.06 -18.35
C THR A 671 -3.23 9.23 -18.71
N PRO A 672 -3.76 10.47 -18.75
CA PRO A 672 -5.18 10.69 -19.10
C PRO A 672 -5.61 10.06 -20.43
N ASP A 673 -4.72 10.03 -21.42
CA ASP A 673 -4.96 9.40 -22.73
C ASP A 673 -4.78 7.88 -22.74
N GLN A 674 -4.45 7.27 -21.59
CA GLN A 674 -4.28 5.84 -21.38
C GLN A 674 -3.15 5.20 -22.20
N LYS A 675 -2.25 6.00 -22.81
CA LYS A 675 -1.16 5.49 -23.66
C LYS A 675 0.11 5.15 -22.89
N THR A 676 0.21 5.58 -21.64
CA THR A 676 1.38 5.35 -20.81
C THR A 676 0.96 4.93 -19.41
N LEU A 677 1.62 3.90 -18.90
CA LEU A 677 1.62 3.53 -17.49
C LEU A 677 2.97 3.94 -16.91
N PHE A 678 2.97 4.91 -16.00
CA PHE A 678 4.12 5.18 -15.14
C PHE A 678 4.12 4.20 -13.98
N ILE A 679 5.30 3.70 -13.60
CA ILE A 679 5.44 2.77 -12.48
C ILE A 679 6.87 2.84 -11.94
N SER A 680 7.02 2.58 -10.65
CA SER A 680 8.29 2.50 -9.93
C SER A 680 8.77 1.05 -9.83
N ALA A 681 10.08 0.85 -9.98
CA ALA A 681 10.76 -0.31 -9.39
C ALA A 681 11.57 0.21 -8.20
N GLN A 682 11.19 -0.21 -6.98
CA GLN A 682 11.54 0.50 -5.76
C GLN A 682 12.98 0.20 -5.32
N HIS A 683 13.30 -1.04 -4.92
CA HIS A 683 14.55 -1.36 -4.21
C HIS A 683 15.37 -2.51 -4.86
N PRO A 684 15.69 -2.45 -6.17
CA PRO A 684 16.41 -3.54 -6.84
C PRO A 684 17.72 -3.91 -6.15
N GLY A 685 17.98 -5.20 -6.00
CA GLY A 685 19.16 -5.73 -5.32
C GLY A 685 19.16 -5.56 -3.79
N GLU A 686 18.00 -5.44 -3.15
CA GLU A 686 17.92 -5.19 -1.70
C GLU A 686 18.58 -6.30 -0.85
N ALA A 687 18.48 -7.57 -1.22
CA ALA A 687 18.98 -8.68 -0.41
C ALA A 687 20.45 -9.03 -0.70
N HIS A 688 20.84 -9.02 -1.97
CA HIS A 688 22.17 -9.46 -2.41
C HIS A 688 23.04 -8.34 -3.00
N GLY A 689 22.52 -7.12 -3.06
CA GLY A 689 23.24 -5.95 -3.53
C GLY A 689 23.50 -5.95 -5.04
N THR A 690 24.65 -5.40 -5.43
CA THR A 690 25.09 -5.36 -6.82
C THR A 690 25.33 -6.76 -7.36
N ARG A 691 24.71 -7.11 -8.49
CA ARG A 691 24.98 -8.38 -9.17
C ARG A 691 26.42 -8.41 -9.68
N GLN A 692 27.25 -9.21 -9.02
CA GLN A 692 28.68 -9.31 -9.35
C GLN A 692 28.90 -10.23 -10.54
N ASN A 693 29.60 -9.74 -11.56
CA ASN A 693 30.05 -10.50 -12.73
C ASN A 693 28.91 -11.21 -13.48
N MET A 694 27.70 -10.63 -13.47
CA MET A 694 26.49 -11.24 -14.01
C MET A 694 26.17 -12.62 -13.41
N ALA A 695 26.56 -12.86 -12.15
CA ALA A 695 26.37 -14.15 -11.47
C ALA A 695 24.92 -14.64 -11.51
N THR A 696 24.77 -15.96 -11.63
CA THR A 696 23.50 -16.69 -11.53
C THR A 696 23.68 -17.94 -10.67
N ALA A 697 22.59 -18.39 -10.05
CA ALA A 697 22.47 -19.66 -9.35
C ALA A 697 21.47 -20.57 -10.09
N THR A 698 21.72 -21.88 -10.04
CA THR A 698 20.75 -22.89 -10.49
C THR A 698 20.06 -23.47 -9.27
N LEU A 699 18.74 -23.24 -9.16
CA LEU A 699 17.95 -23.60 -7.98
C LEU A 699 16.79 -24.52 -8.38
N GLN A 700 16.32 -25.34 -7.44
CA GLN A 700 15.19 -26.26 -7.66
C GLN A 700 14.02 -25.91 -6.74
N PHE A 701 12.81 -25.97 -7.28
CA PHE A 701 11.58 -25.60 -6.60
C PHE A 701 10.54 -26.70 -6.77
N ALA A 702 9.99 -27.18 -5.67
CA ALA A 702 8.82 -28.05 -5.70
C ALA A 702 7.56 -27.20 -5.98
N LEU A 703 6.97 -27.37 -7.15
CA LEU A 703 5.76 -26.69 -7.61
C LEU A 703 4.58 -27.66 -7.65
N GLN A 704 3.37 -27.11 -7.81
CA GLN A 704 2.18 -27.88 -8.15
C GLN A 704 1.66 -27.47 -9.53
N THR A 705 1.11 -28.42 -10.29
CA THR A 705 0.26 -28.13 -11.46
C THR A 705 -1.01 -27.43 -11.00
N THR A 706 -1.82 -26.90 -11.93
CA THR A 706 -3.10 -26.29 -11.54
C THR A 706 -4.09 -27.31 -10.95
N GLU A 707 -3.84 -28.61 -11.17
CA GLU A 707 -4.60 -29.73 -10.62
C GLU A 707 -4.00 -30.27 -9.30
N GLY A 708 -2.90 -29.68 -8.82
CA GLY A 708 -2.27 -30.04 -7.55
C GLY A 708 -1.17 -31.11 -7.63
N GLU A 709 -0.83 -31.60 -8.82
CA GLU A 709 0.23 -32.59 -9.01
C GLU A 709 1.62 -31.95 -8.77
N GLY A 710 2.42 -32.54 -7.89
CA GLY A 710 3.73 -32.02 -7.54
C GLY A 710 4.77 -32.28 -8.63
N PHE A 711 5.60 -31.29 -8.96
CA PHE A 711 6.75 -31.46 -9.85
C PHE A 711 7.92 -30.56 -9.46
N MET A 712 9.12 -30.85 -9.99
CA MET A 712 10.30 -30.03 -9.77
C MET A 712 10.53 -29.09 -10.95
N GLN A 713 10.65 -27.79 -10.67
CA GLN A 713 11.12 -26.78 -11.60
C GLN A 713 12.57 -26.44 -11.30
N THR A 714 13.43 -26.41 -12.33
CA THR A 714 14.78 -25.85 -12.22
C THR A 714 14.77 -24.40 -12.71
N ARG A 715 15.34 -23.49 -11.92
CA ARG A 715 15.48 -22.07 -12.27
C ARG A 715 16.94 -21.65 -12.42
N GLN A 716 17.20 -20.83 -13.43
CA GLN A 716 18.37 -19.93 -13.42
C GLN A 716 17.96 -18.61 -12.78
N VAL A 717 18.62 -18.24 -11.68
CA VAL A 717 18.28 -17.07 -10.86
C VAL A 717 19.50 -16.14 -10.77
N PRO A 718 19.43 -14.89 -11.24
CA PRO A 718 20.45 -13.88 -10.96
C PRO A 718 20.69 -13.70 -9.46
N VAL A 719 21.93 -13.37 -9.06
CA VAL A 719 22.26 -13.11 -7.64
C VAL A 719 22.56 -11.62 -7.47
N GLY A 720 21.63 -10.88 -6.88
CA GLY A 720 21.63 -9.40 -6.85
C GLY A 720 21.07 -8.78 -8.12
N SER A 721 21.16 -7.45 -8.22
CA SER A 721 20.69 -6.69 -9.39
C SER A 721 21.76 -5.76 -9.99
N ASN A 722 21.71 -5.53 -11.30
CA ASN A 722 22.38 -4.43 -11.99
C ASN A 722 21.37 -3.48 -12.68
N TRP A 723 20.08 -3.62 -12.40
CA TRP A 723 19.05 -2.78 -13.01
C TRP A 723 19.08 -1.35 -12.43
N PRO A 724 18.94 -0.28 -13.24
CA PRO A 724 18.53 -0.26 -14.65
C PRO A 724 19.69 -0.25 -15.67
N GLY A 725 20.95 -0.21 -15.22
CA GLY A 725 22.11 -0.10 -16.11
C GLY A 725 22.38 -1.37 -16.92
N LYS A 726 22.10 -2.53 -16.32
CA LYS A 726 22.22 -3.89 -16.89
C LYS A 726 23.62 -4.27 -17.35
N GLN A 727 24.63 -3.43 -17.13
CA GLN A 727 26.01 -3.80 -17.38
C GLN A 727 26.59 -4.50 -16.16
N ARG A 728 27.66 -5.27 -16.40
CA ARG A 728 28.39 -5.98 -15.38
C ARG A 728 28.79 -5.04 -14.24
N ASN A 729 28.31 -5.35 -13.03
CA ASN A 729 28.63 -4.62 -11.79
C ASN A 729 28.10 -3.17 -11.76
N ASP A 730 27.14 -2.81 -12.61
CA ASP A 730 26.43 -1.55 -12.44
C ASP A 730 25.70 -1.56 -11.08
N PRO A 731 25.78 -0.48 -10.30
CA PRO A 731 25.07 -0.41 -9.04
C PRO A 731 23.56 -0.41 -9.35
N PRO A 732 22.76 -1.24 -8.67
CA PRO A 732 21.32 -1.20 -8.85
C PRO A 732 20.78 0.14 -8.34
N LYS A 733 19.76 0.66 -9.03
CA LYS A 733 19.19 1.96 -8.69
C LYS A 733 17.66 1.94 -8.76
N PRO A 734 16.97 2.30 -7.67
CA PRO A 734 15.56 2.68 -7.71
C PRO A 734 15.28 3.60 -8.90
N SER A 735 14.27 3.27 -9.72
CA SER A 735 13.93 4.11 -10.86
C SER A 735 12.43 4.10 -11.19
N VAL A 736 11.96 5.21 -11.77
CA VAL A 736 10.63 5.34 -12.38
C VAL A 736 10.73 5.08 -13.88
N VAL A 737 9.81 4.28 -14.41
CA VAL A 737 9.72 3.98 -15.84
C VAL A 737 8.36 4.39 -16.42
N ALA A 738 8.33 4.55 -17.74
CA ALA A 738 7.11 4.73 -18.52
C ALA A 738 6.93 3.53 -19.46
N ILE A 739 5.90 2.72 -19.22
CA ILE A 739 5.51 1.61 -20.08
C ILE A 739 4.53 2.10 -21.14
N ARG A 740 4.72 1.70 -22.40
CA ARG A 740 3.86 2.06 -23.54
C ARG A 740 3.82 0.94 -24.56
N ARG A 741 2.79 0.95 -25.41
CA ARG A 741 2.76 0.11 -26.62
C ARG A 741 3.71 0.67 -27.68
N ILE A 742 4.38 -0.21 -28.41
CA ILE A 742 5.26 0.15 -29.53
C ILE A 742 4.49 0.88 -30.64
N ASN A 743 3.22 0.54 -30.85
CA ASN A 743 2.34 1.16 -31.84
C ASN A 743 1.65 2.46 -31.35
N SER A 744 2.00 2.96 -30.15
CA SER A 744 1.42 4.17 -29.54
C SER A 744 -0.10 4.17 -29.32
N GLN A 745 -0.74 2.99 -29.32
CA GLN A 745 -2.13 2.84 -28.90
C GLN A 745 -2.25 2.83 -27.37
N PRO A 746 -3.46 3.09 -26.81
CA PRO A 746 -3.72 2.93 -25.39
C PRO A 746 -3.28 1.56 -24.85
N ILE A 747 -2.84 1.50 -23.59
CA ILE A 747 -2.44 0.26 -22.91
C ILE A 747 -3.60 -0.74 -22.94
N VAL A 748 -4.82 -0.27 -22.66
CA VAL A 748 -6.07 -1.01 -22.85
C VAL A 748 -6.99 -0.18 -23.75
N GLU A 749 -7.52 -0.79 -24.81
CA GLU A 749 -8.52 -0.14 -25.65
C GLU A 749 -9.83 0.03 -24.88
N LYS A 750 -10.41 1.24 -24.92
CA LYS A 750 -11.70 1.51 -24.30
C LYS A 750 -12.77 0.70 -25.04
N ARG A 751 -13.44 -0.22 -24.34
CA ARG A 751 -14.56 -0.98 -24.93
C ARG A 751 -15.63 0.02 -25.37
N ASN A 752 -16.14 -0.13 -26.60
CA ASN A 752 -17.35 0.58 -27.00
C ASN A 752 -18.45 0.19 -26.00
N PRO A 753 -19.18 1.14 -25.38
CA PRO A 753 -20.32 0.80 -24.56
C PRO A 753 -21.35 0.09 -25.46
N VAL A 754 -21.68 -1.15 -25.10
CA VAL A 754 -22.76 -1.92 -25.72
C VAL A 754 -24.10 -1.44 -25.18
#